data_AF-A0A7V2EA07-F1
#
_entry.id   AF-A0A7V2EA07-F1
#
_cell.length_a   1.000
_cell.length_b   1.000
_cell.length_c   1.000
_cell.angle_alpha   90.00
_cell.angle_beta   90.00
_cell.angle_gamma   90.00
#
_symmetry.space_group_name_H-M   'P 1'
#
loop_
_entity.id
_entity.type
_entity.pdbx_description
1 polymer ?
#
loop_
_entity_poly.entity_id
_entity_poly.type
_entity_poly.pdbx_seq_one_letter_code
_entity_poly.pdbx_strand_id
1 'polypeptide(L)'
;MARLLAEANRQKLQVCGGAVTAVCLLVWLTAAEQQAIHRNSFEGRQPAWLKGLANVEHRELVHEVTTQTAHSGRQAEHIQLHAGKGTFIHYYYPIAKVVLLDELTLSVWVKANRPGTQLLARLVLPRERDPQNLDRPLTALLRGDVYELVGRWQRLELRQVPQRLRETQLMLRAELQRELNFEGAYVDQVVLNVYGGPGLNEVWIDDLEVGPVLEESFRPTDPASERVGEVPSVPTSRIRVPGQVEVRQDRLAVNGKPILLRLIRDSGTPLHVLREAGFNAVLMPVGAEEARWREATDLGFWLVPSWPVLDGGSKTRLPADLLRQLERFPVPEMVLAWHLGGGWSAEQTELLMEIAQAIRGRTNRPTALEAWDGLRFYSRHVEILGTYRWPLYTALELTDYQSWLAQRRRFADPGSYLFTWIPTHPPGWLRNLKATVGNVVGEPREAFGSCPQPEQIRLLAYLALAAGYRGLAFWADESLADPQQARGRLLQLALLNLELEMVEPLLATAREPIWIPTRQPDVMAAVFRCDAAVLVLLAWTGRGGQFVAGNAAASLVEAVIPAAPEDAQVWEVTPGQVRALKSERVGGGVKVTVPDFALATLLVFTSDLRQIEALQSAVLRYRHLAAQWAYDLGVDQLARVEQVHARLQQFQQTHGGNRELNLAQTRVWLDESRRHLERSRAALLRGSQLDCREAWTEANTALAQLRLVQRQLWEQAIRLLDHPVCLPYAVCFDTLPDFWQAVAMIRTQRPGPNVFSEGGFESSPEEPFRGWTLQSCTLDPVELLAERSSEQPKEGRAALLLQVRPKNPQQAPAALERTYLAITSRPVALPPGSWVRISVWVRIPEPIRGSVDGALVFDSAAGEPLAIRLTAATPWRKITLFRQVPSSGTIAVTLALTGLGKFYADDVRIEPLLPVQQPVSHR
;
A
#
# COMPACT_ATOMS: atom_id res chain seq x y z
N MET A 1 -84.27 9.47 6.27
CA MET A 1 -83.24 10.10 5.44
C MET A 1 -81.92 9.30 5.45
N ALA A 2 -81.78 7.98 5.53
CA ALA A 2 -82.58 6.81 5.13
C ALA A 2 -83.37 6.98 3.82
N ARG A 3 -82.96 6.19 2.82
CA ARG A 3 -83.72 5.70 1.66
C ARG A 3 -84.10 6.72 0.58
N LEU A 4 -83.98 6.22 -0.66
CA LEU A 4 -84.47 6.67 -1.98
C LEU A 4 -83.28 6.93 -2.91
N LEU A 5 -82.61 5.98 -3.59
CA LEU A 5 -82.97 4.64 -4.10
C LEU A 5 -84.37 4.54 -4.72
N ALA A 6 -84.42 4.96 -5.99
CA ALA A 6 -85.35 4.61 -7.07
C ALA A 6 -85.59 5.89 -7.89
N GLU A 7 -85.74 5.94 -9.21
CA GLU A 7 -85.63 5.00 -10.33
C GLU A 7 -86.01 5.85 -11.55
N ALA A 8 -85.27 5.76 -12.66
CA ALA A 8 -85.69 5.95 -14.07
C ALA A 8 -84.43 6.31 -14.87
N ASN A 9 -83.83 5.52 -15.76
CA ASN A 9 -84.23 4.39 -16.59
C ASN A 9 -82.92 3.59 -16.82
N ARG A 10 -82.77 2.30 -16.53
CA ARG A 10 -83.36 1.13 -17.22
C ARG A 10 -83.36 1.24 -18.75
N GLN A 11 -82.42 0.51 -19.37
CA GLN A 11 -82.54 -0.34 -20.58
C GLN A 11 -81.14 -0.41 -21.23
N LYS A 12 -80.43 -1.51 -21.40
CA LYS A 12 -80.67 -2.96 -21.63
C LYS A 12 -79.28 -3.64 -21.42
N LEU A 13 -79.02 -4.91 -21.15
CA LEU A 13 -79.74 -6.19 -21.12
C LEU A 13 -78.81 -7.18 -20.37
N GLN A 14 -79.34 -7.98 -19.43
CA GLN A 14 -78.84 -9.34 -19.14
C GLN A 14 -79.39 -10.27 -20.26
N VAL A 15 -78.95 -11.49 -20.60
CA VAL A 15 -78.62 -12.72 -19.84
C VAL A 15 -78.02 -13.71 -20.88
N CYS A 16 -77.38 -14.77 -20.36
CA CYS A 16 -77.02 -16.08 -20.97
C CYS A 16 -75.54 -16.17 -21.35
N GLY A 17 -74.68 -16.96 -20.71
CA GLY A 17 -74.90 -18.15 -19.88
C GLY A 17 -74.37 -19.39 -20.62
N GLY A 18 -73.10 -19.73 -20.36
CA GLY A 18 -72.52 -21.07 -20.52
C GLY A 18 -72.24 -21.56 -21.94
N ALA A 19 -70.97 -21.46 -22.38
CA ALA A 19 -70.32 -22.41 -23.32
C ALA A 19 -68.86 -22.06 -23.75
N VAL A 20 -68.16 -21.07 -23.18
CA VAL A 20 -66.85 -20.62 -23.75
C VAL A 20 -65.66 -20.76 -22.79
N THR A 21 -65.85 -21.33 -21.60
CA THR A 21 -64.77 -21.47 -20.59
C THR A 21 -63.65 -22.45 -20.97
N ALA A 22 -63.70 -23.11 -22.13
CA ALA A 22 -62.67 -24.03 -22.60
C ALA A 22 -61.95 -23.59 -23.90
N VAL A 23 -62.27 -22.43 -24.49
CA VAL A 23 -61.61 -21.96 -25.74
C VAL A 23 -60.94 -20.58 -25.60
N CYS A 24 -61.28 -19.78 -24.57
CA CYS A 24 -60.54 -18.54 -24.27
C CYS A 24 -59.23 -18.75 -23.49
N LEU A 25 -58.91 -19.98 -23.07
CA LEU A 25 -57.65 -20.33 -22.41
C LEU A 25 -56.50 -20.65 -23.38
N LEU A 26 -56.71 -20.51 -24.71
CA LEU A 26 -55.69 -20.80 -25.73
C LEU A 26 -55.43 -19.67 -26.73
N VAL A 27 -55.96 -18.44 -26.51
CA VAL A 27 -55.71 -17.27 -27.38
C VAL A 27 -55.16 -16.05 -26.61
N TRP A 28 -54.87 -16.17 -25.32
CA TRP A 28 -54.16 -15.15 -24.53
C TRP A 28 -52.72 -15.56 -24.19
N LEU A 29 -52.06 -16.26 -25.12
CA LEU A 29 -50.64 -16.67 -25.05
C LEU A 29 -49.84 -16.20 -26.28
N THR A 30 -50.17 -15.03 -26.81
CA THR A 30 -49.26 -14.25 -27.65
C THR A 30 -49.28 -12.81 -27.15
N ALA A 31 -48.70 -12.59 -25.98
CA ALA A 31 -48.09 -11.29 -25.70
C ALA A 31 -46.96 -11.15 -26.73
N ALA A 32 -47.15 -10.27 -27.71
CA ALA A 32 -46.04 -9.84 -28.55
C ALA A 32 -44.97 -9.28 -27.60
N GLU A 33 -43.79 -9.92 -27.56
CA GLU A 33 -42.61 -9.37 -26.89
C GLU A 33 -42.38 -7.97 -27.46
N GLN A 34 -42.65 -6.95 -26.65
CA GLN A 34 -42.44 -5.57 -27.04
C GLN A 34 -40.94 -5.31 -26.93
N GLN A 35 -40.23 -5.41 -28.05
CA GLN A 35 -38.79 -5.15 -28.15
C GLN A 35 -38.46 -3.76 -27.55
N ALA A 36 -37.64 -3.72 -26.50
CA ALA A 36 -37.26 -2.49 -25.82
C ALA A 36 -36.17 -1.73 -26.61
N ILE A 37 -36.32 -0.40 -26.77
CA ILE A 37 -35.30 0.48 -27.34
C ILE A 37 -34.59 1.19 -26.18
N HIS A 38 -33.27 1.04 -26.07
CA HIS A 38 -32.43 1.83 -25.16
C HIS A 38 -32.34 3.27 -25.65
N ARG A 39 -32.71 4.23 -24.80
CA ARG A 39 -32.66 5.66 -25.09
C ARG A 39 -31.95 6.41 -23.97
N ASN A 40 -31.07 7.34 -24.33
CA ASN A 40 -30.45 8.26 -23.37
C ASN A 40 -30.38 9.68 -23.98
N SER A 41 -31.06 10.62 -23.34
CA SER A 41 -31.12 12.04 -23.73
C SER A 41 -30.11 12.92 -22.96
N PHE A 42 -29.16 12.31 -22.25
CA PHE A 42 -28.06 12.98 -21.52
C PHE A 42 -28.46 14.08 -20.52
N GLU A 43 -29.67 13.99 -19.94
CA GLU A 43 -30.18 14.89 -18.89
C GLU A 43 -29.66 14.58 -17.46
N GLY A 44 -28.69 13.67 -17.35
CA GLY A 44 -28.06 13.28 -16.08
C GLY A 44 -27.08 14.32 -15.55
N ARG A 45 -26.73 14.26 -14.26
CA ARG A 45 -25.74 15.18 -13.65
C ARG A 45 -24.28 14.81 -13.94
N GLN A 46 -24.03 13.62 -14.49
CA GLN A 46 -22.70 13.10 -14.76
C GLN A 46 -22.57 12.71 -16.25
N PRO A 47 -21.38 12.87 -16.85
CA PRO A 47 -21.13 12.38 -18.21
C PRO A 47 -21.34 10.87 -18.31
N ALA A 48 -21.95 10.41 -19.39
CA ALA A 48 -22.26 9.01 -19.67
C ALA A 48 -21.26 8.36 -20.65
N TRP A 49 -20.56 9.14 -21.48
CA TRP A 49 -19.49 8.63 -22.34
C TRP A 49 -18.18 8.51 -21.57
N LEU A 50 -17.40 7.46 -21.85
CA LEU A 50 -16.21 7.09 -21.08
C LEU A 50 -14.97 7.17 -21.90
N LYS A 51 -13.88 7.64 -21.31
CA LYS A 51 -12.60 7.72 -22.00
C LYS A 51 -12.14 6.33 -22.42
N GLY A 52 -11.89 6.17 -23.71
CA GLY A 52 -11.45 4.92 -24.31
C GLY A 52 -10.02 4.97 -24.84
N LEU A 53 -9.68 3.99 -25.67
CA LEU A 53 -8.36 3.88 -26.30
C LEU A 53 -8.06 5.08 -27.19
N ALA A 54 -6.79 5.49 -27.21
CA ALA A 54 -6.27 6.48 -28.15
C ALA A 54 -4.90 6.04 -28.67
N ASN A 55 -4.60 6.34 -29.93
CA ASN A 55 -3.25 6.21 -30.48
C ASN A 55 -2.57 7.57 -30.72
N VAL A 56 -3.16 8.63 -30.16
CA VAL A 56 -2.69 10.01 -30.26
C VAL A 56 -2.39 10.52 -28.85
N GLU A 57 -1.24 11.17 -28.68
CA GLU A 57 -0.99 11.98 -27.48
C GLU A 57 -2.03 13.09 -27.42
N HIS A 58 -2.83 13.13 -26.36
CA HIS A 58 -3.89 14.11 -26.22
C HIS A 58 -4.06 14.51 -24.75
N ARG A 59 -4.57 15.72 -24.56
CA ARG A 59 -4.96 16.24 -23.26
C ARG A 59 -6.43 16.63 -23.31
N GLU A 60 -7.24 15.97 -22.50
CA GLU A 60 -8.61 16.41 -22.27
C GLU A 60 -8.61 17.69 -21.45
N LEU A 61 -9.38 18.66 -21.92
CA LEU A 61 -9.52 19.98 -21.30
C LEU A 61 -10.83 20.07 -20.51
N VAL A 62 -11.92 19.49 -21.05
CA VAL A 62 -13.25 19.49 -20.46
C VAL A 62 -13.95 18.17 -20.81
N HIS A 63 -14.67 17.60 -19.83
CA HIS A 63 -15.62 16.51 -20.03
C HIS A 63 -16.74 16.65 -18.99
N GLU A 64 -17.88 17.19 -19.41
CA GLU A 64 -18.98 17.58 -18.52
C GLU A 64 -20.35 17.39 -19.18
N VAL A 65 -21.42 17.43 -18.39
CA VAL A 65 -22.77 17.67 -18.90
C VAL A 65 -23.04 19.17 -18.84
N THR A 66 -23.40 19.78 -19.96
CA THR A 66 -23.45 21.23 -20.12
C THR A 66 -24.81 21.71 -20.62
N THR A 67 -25.20 22.92 -20.23
CA THR A 67 -26.42 23.60 -20.73
C THR A 67 -26.13 24.54 -21.90
N GLN A 68 -24.90 24.58 -22.41
CA GLN A 68 -24.51 25.52 -23.47
C GLN A 68 -25.24 25.27 -24.80
N THR A 69 -25.48 24.01 -25.13
CA THR A 69 -26.21 23.57 -26.32
C THR A 69 -26.78 22.19 -26.03
N ALA A 70 -27.95 21.89 -26.58
CA ALA A 70 -28.56 20.56 -26.57
C ALA A 70 -29.25 20.31 -27.92
N HIS A 71 -29.40 19.06 -28.32
CA HIS A 71 -30.21 18.68 -29.47
C HIS A 71 -31.68 18.54 -29.05
N SER A 72 -31.93 17.81 -27.97
CA SER A 72 -33.23 17.77 -27.28
C SER A 72 -33.08 18.11 -25.80
N GLY A 73 -34.18 18.28 -25.07
CA GLY A 73 -34.12 18.59 -23.65
C GLY A 73 -33.43 19.93 -23.30
N ARG A 74 -32.60 19.93 -22.26
CA ARG A 74 -31.94 21.11 -21.67
C ARG A 74 -30.42 20.97 -21.61
N GLN A 75 -29.87 19.77 -21.71
CA GLN A 75 -28.45 19.50 -21.52
C GLN A 75 -27.91 18.53 -22.57
N ALA A 76 -26.62 18.61 -22.85
CA ALA A 76 -25.90 17.62 -23.63
C ALA A 76 -24.54 17.34 -22.99
N GLU A 77 -23.96 16.20 -23.32
CA GLU A 77 -22.61 15.87 -22.89
C GLU A 77 -21.59 16.57 -23.78
N HIS A 78 -20.55 17.17 -23.20
CA HIS A 78 -19.55 17.97 -23.88
C HIS A 78 -18.15 17.45 -23.58
N ILE A 79 -17.36 17.25 -24.64
CA ILE A 79 -15.98 16.80 -24.61
C ILE A 79 -15.12 17.81 -25.37
N GLN A 80 -14.07 18.30 -24.72
CA GLN A 80 -13.06 19.17 -25.33
C GLN A 80 -11.66 18.61 -25.06
N LEU A 81 -10.86 18.48 -26.11
CA LEU A 81 -9.51 17.93 -26.01
C LEU A 81 -8.54 18.58 -27.00
N HIS A 82 -7.26 18.61 -26.64
CA HIS A 82 -6.17 18.98 -27.53
C HIS A 82 -5.42 17.72 -27.97
N ALA A 83 -5.34 17.45 -29.27
CA ALA A 83 -4.75 16.22 -29.82
C ALA A 83 -3.52 16.49 -30.69
N GLY A 84 -2.52 15.61 -30.60
CA GLY A 84 -1.39 15.52 -31.53
C GLY A 84 -1.77 14.85 -32.86
N LYS A 85 -0.79 14.20 -33.52
CA LYS A 85 -1.01 13.45 -34.77
C LYS A 85 -1.30 11.98 -34.51
N GLY A 86 -2.39 11.47 -35.05
CA GLY A 86 -2.65 10.03 -35.23
C GLY A 86 -4.01 9.81 -35.86
N THR A 87 -4.77 8.79 -35.42
CA THR A 87 -5.99 8.38 -36.15
C THR A 87 -7.24 8.19 -35.29
N PHE A 88 -7.13 7.99 -33.97
CA PHE A 88 -8.31 7.88 -33.12
C PHE A 88 -8.10 8.29 -31.67
N ILE A 89 -9.18 8.80 -31.09
CA ILE A 89 -9.40 8.99 -29.65
C ILE A 89 -10.83 8.52 -29.39
N HIS A 90 -10.98 7.36 -28.76
CA HIS A 90 -12.29 6.75 -28.56
C HIS A 90 -12.92 7.18 -27.23
N TYR A 91 -14.24 7.34 -27.25
CA TYR A 91 -15.09 7.35 -26.06
C TYR A 91 -16.11 6.22 -26.17
N TYR A 92 -16.44 5.59 -25.05
CA TYR A 92 -17.29 4.40 -24.98
C TYR A 92 -18.59 4.70 -24.24
N TYR A 93 -19.67 4.10 -24.72
CA TYR A 93 -20.95 4.09 -24.05
C TYR A 93 -21.41 2.63 -23.93
N PRO A 94 -21.45 2.04 -22.72
CA PRO A 94 -21.84 0.65 -22.55
C PRO A 94 -23.34 0.45 -22.82
N ILE A 95 -23.69 -0.63 -23.50
CA ILE A 95 -25.08 -1.05 -23.73
C ILE A 95 -25.26 -2.53 -23.35
N ALA A 96 -26.49 -2.95 -23.10
CA ALA A 96 -26.79 -4.38 -22.97
C ALA A 96 -26.44 -5.13 -24.27
N LYS A 97 -26.36 -6.46 -24.22
CA LYS A 97 -26.06 -7.27 -25.41
C LYS A 97 -27.16 -7.10 -26.46
N VAL A 98 -26.83 -6.44 -27.55
CA VAL A 98 -27.72 -6.24 -28.69
C VAL A 98 -27.36 -7.22 -29.79
N VAL A 99 -28.24 -8.16 -30.06
CA VAL A 99 -28.07 -9.11 -31.17
C VAL A 99 -28.21 -8.36 -32.48
N LEU A 100 -27.38 -8.73 -33.45
CA LEU A 100 -27.30 -8.09 -34.76
C LEU A 100 -28.43 -8.58 -35.66
N LEU A 101 -29.64 -8.03 -35.44
CA LEU A 101 -30.79 -8.24 -36.31
C LEU A 101 -30.72 -7.28 -37.51
N ASP A 102 -31.41 -7.60 -38.60
CA ASP A 102 -31.48 -6.74 -39.79
C ASP A 102 -32.12 -5.37 -39.47
N GLU A 103 -32.97 -5.31 -38.44
CA GLU A 103 -33.66 -4.13 -37.95
C GLU A 103 -32.90 -3.37 -36.85
N LEU A 104 -31.63 -3.71 -36.57
CA LEU A 104 -30.83 -2.99 -35.56
C LEU A 104 -30.68 -1.50 -35.92
N THR A 105 -31.17 -0.65 -35.04
CA THR A 105 -30.98 0.80 -35.05
C THR A 105 -29.98 1.19 -33.95
N LEU A 106 -28.93 1.91 -34.33
CA LEU A 106 -27.94 2.50 -33.41
C LEU A 106 -27.61 3.88 -33.95
N SER A 107 -28.00 4.92 -33.21
CA SER A 107 -27.82 6.32 -33.62
C SER A 107 -27.53 7.25 -32.45
N VAL A 108 -26.78 8.31 -32.71
CA VAL A 108 -26.50 9.39 -31.74
C VAL A 108 -26.45 10.73 -32.44
N TRP A 109 -26.89 11.80 -31.77
CA TRP A 109 -26.74 13.17 -32.26
C TRP A 109 -25.42 13.76 -31.79
N VAL A 110 -24.68 14.35 -32.73
CA VAL A 110 -23.37 14.95 -32.48
C VAL A 110 -23.29 16.33 -33.09
N LYS A 111 -22.66 17.27 -32.40
CA LYS A 111 -22.24 18.57 -32.92
C LYS A 111 -20.77 18.75 -32.59
N ALA A 112 -19.93 19.09 -33.56
CA ALA A 112 -18.50 19.26 -33.33
C ALA A 112 -17.92 20.48 -34.05
N ASN A 113 -16.78 20.96 -33.56
CA ASN A 113 -16.09 22.12 -34.12
C ASN A 113 -15.30 21.83 -35.41
N ARG A 114 -15.27 20.57 -35.86
CA ARG A 114 -14.58 20.11 -37.08
C ARG A 114 -15.15 18.76 -37.54
N PRO A 115 -14.94 18.35 -38.82
CA PRO A 115 -15.35 17.03 -39.29
C PRO A 115 -14.45 15.93 -38.73
N GLY A 116 -14.90 14.69 -38.81
CA GLY A 116 -14.09 13.50 -38.50
C GLY A 116 -14.54 12.69 -37.29
N THR A 117 -15.41 13.23 -36.44
CA THR A 117 -16.02 12.44 -35.36
C THR A 117 -16.81 11.26 -35.95
N GLN A 118 -16.56 10.03 -35.53
CA GLN A 118 -17.17 8.85 -36.15
C GLN A 118 -17.90 7.97 -35.13
N LEU A 119 -19.10 7.53 -35.48
CA LEU A 119 -19.85 6.53 -34.73
C LEU A 119 -19.36 5.13 -35.08
N LEU A 120 -19.13 4.32 -34.05
CA LEU A 120 -18.61 2.97 -34.11
C LEU A 120 -19.40 2.09 -33.11
N ALA A 121 -19.34 0.77 -33.27
CA ALA A 121 -19.94 -0.18 -32.32
C ALA A 121 -19.02 -1.38 -32.10
N ARG A 122 -18.87 -1.85 -30.86
CA ARG A 122 -18.03 -3.01 -30.53
C ARG A 122 -18.78 -4.30 -30.82
N LEU A 123 -18.34 -5.01 -31.86
CA LEU A 123 -18.77 -6.35 -32.20
C LEU A 123 -18.02 -7.38 -31.35
N VAL A 124 -18.76 -8.25 -30.68
CA VAL A 124 -18.23 -9.38 -29.92
C VAL A 124 -18.56 -10.69 -30.62
N LEU A 125 -17.54 -11.53 -30.86
CA LEU A 125 -17.67 -12.87 -31.43
C LEU A 125 -17.51 -13.92 -30.32
N PRO A 126 -18.60 -14.34 -29.63
CA PRO A 126 -18.49 -15.13 -28.39
C PRO A 126 -17.87 -16.53 -28.56
N ARG A 127 -17.93 -17.06 -29.78
CA ARG A 127 -17.40 -18.39 -30.15
C ARG A 127 -15.98 -18.33 -30.71
N GLU A 128 -15.46 -17.14 -30.94
CA GLU A 128 -14.09 -16.92 -31.39
C GLU A 128 -13.26 -16.39 -30.23
N ARG A 129 -12.01 -16.84 -30.12
CA ARG A 129 -11.08 -16.33 -29.10
C ARG A 129 -10.14 -15.32 -29.70
N ASP A 130 -9.85 -14.29 -28.93
CA ASP A 130 -8.87 -13.29 -29.31
C ASP A 130 -7.47 -13.95 -29.39
N PRO A 131 -6.77 -13.89 -30.53
CA PRO A 131 -5.42 -14.44 -30.69
C PRO A 131 -4.39 -13.85 -29.72
N GLN A 132 -4.61 -12.63 -29.23
CA GLN A 132 -3.77 -11.97 -28.23
C GLN A 132 -4.21 -12.29 -26.79
N ASN A 133 -5.45 -12.78 -26.60
CA ASN A 133 -5.99 -13.15 -25.30
C ASN A 133 -7.07 -14.24 -25.40
N LEU A 134 -6.67 -15.51 -25.27
CA LEU A 134 -7.56 -16.66 -25.47
C LEU A 134 -8.70 -16.79 -24.45
N ASP A 135 -8.65 -16.05 -23.34
CA ASP A 135 -9.71 -16.03 -22.31
C ASP A 135 -10.83 -15.03 -22.68
N ARG A 136 -10.63 -14.22 -23.71
CA ARG A 136 -11.59 -13.21 -24.17
C ARG A 136 -12.17 -13.59 -25.54
N PRO A 137 -13.44 -13.23 -25.80
CA PRO A 137 -13.99 -13.34 -27.14
C PRO A 137 -13.26 -12.38 -28.09
N LEU A 138 -13.08 -12.77 -29.34
CA LEU A 138 -12.56 -11.88 -30.38
C LEU A 138 -13.52 -10.70 -30.58
N THR A 139 -12.99 -9.47 -30.59
CA THR A 139 -13.79 -8.26 -30.80
C THR A 139 -13.34 -7.45 -32.02
N ALA A 140 -14.26 -6.72 -32.64
CA ALA A 140 -13.96 -5.78 -33.73
C ALA A 140 -14.85 -4.53 -33.65
N LEU A 141 -14.55 -3.50 -34.44
CA LEU A 141 -15.35 -2.27 -34.50
C LEU A 141 -16.15 -2.21 -35.81
N LEU A 142 -17.48 -2.20 -35.71
CA LEU A 142 -18.37 -1.88 -36.83
C LEU A 142 -18.36 -0.37 -37.04
N ARG A 143 -18.08 0.06 -38.27
CA ARG A 143 -17.96 1.49 -38.61
C ARG A 143 -19.30 2.06 -39.10
N GLY A 144 -19.75 3.11 -38.43
CA GLY A 144 -20.91 3.91 -38.81
C GLY A 144 -20.52 5.24 -39.47
N ASP A 145 -21.49 6.14 -39.51
CA ASP A 145 -21.36 7.46 -40.14
C ASP A 145 -20.27 8.33 -39.49
N VAL A 146 -19.69 9.21 -40.32
CA VAL A 146 -18.72 10.24 -39.90
C VAL A 146 -19.41 11.60 -39.91
N TYR A 147 -19.08 12.43 -38.93
CA TYR A 147 -19.57 13.79 -38.79
C TYR A 147 -18.90 14.71 -39.82
N GLU A 148 -19.73 15.46 -40.53
CA GLU A 148 -19.31 16.36 -41.62
C GLU A 148 -19.85 17.79 -41.43
N LEU A 149 -21.00 17.96 -40.76
CA LEU A 149 -21.73 19.22 -40.68
C LEU A 149 -21.26 20.14 -39.54
N VAL A 150 -20.01 20.63 -39.61
CA VAL A 150 -19.35 21.46 -38.58
C VAL A 150 -20.27 22.52 -37.96
N GLY A 151 -20.36 22.50 -36.63
CA GLY A 151 -21.12 23.45 -35.83
C GLY A 151 -22.64 23.22 -35.83
N ARG A 152 -23.15 22.18 -36.49
CA ARG A 152 -24.58 21.78 -36.47
C ARG A 152 -24.73 20.40 -35.85
N TRP A 153 -25.90 20.16 -35.25
CA TRP A 153 -26.27 18.81 -34.82
C TRP A 153 -26.51 17.92 -36.05
N GLN A 154 -25.87 16.76 -36.07
CA GLN A 154 -26.00 15.73 -37.11
C GLN A 154 -26.23 14.38 -36.42
N ARG A 155 -27.24 13.65 -36.88
CA ARG A 155 -27.46 12.26 -36.45
C ARG A 155 -26.45 11.37 -37.17
N LEU A 156 -25.63 10.66 -36.40
CA LEU A 156 -24.74 9.61 -36.88
C LEU A 156 -25.42 8.27 -36.66
N GLU A 157 -25.38 7.39 -37.65
CA GLU A 157 -26.05 6.08 -37.61
C GLU A 157 -25.12 4.94 -38.01
N LEU A 158 -25.32 3.76 -37.40
CA LEU A 158 -24.75 2.52 -37.91
C LEU A 158 -25.69 1.92 -38.97
N ARG A 159 -25.44 2.26 -40.23
CA ARG A 159 -26.27 1.80 -41.36
C ARG A 159 -25.77 0.47 -41.94
N GLN A 160 -26.68 -0.28 -42.57
CA GLN A 160 -26.37 -1.48 -43.35
C GLN A 160 -25.58 -2.53 -42.54
N VAL A 161 -26.02 -2.85 -41.32
CA VAL A 161 -25.36 -3.79 -40.41
C VAL A 161 -24.92 -5.10 -41.08
N PRO A 162 -25.73 -5.76 -41.93
CA PRO A 162 -25.31 -7.00 -42.62
C PRO A 162 -24.15 -6.80 -43.61
N GLN A 163 -24.04 -5.62 -44.22
CA GLN A 163 -22.91 -5.29 -45.08
C GLN A 163 -21.66 -5.00 -44.24
N ARG A 164 -21.80 -4.23 -43.15
CA ARG A 164 -20.71 -3.92 -42.22
C ARG A 164 -20.13 -5.17 -41.56
N LEU A 165 -20.98 -6.15 -41.25
CA LEU A 165 -20.55 -7.45 -40.75
C LEU A 165 -19.74 -8.23 -41.78
N ARG A 166 -20.19 -8.27 -43.04
CA ARG A 166 -19.44 -8.90 -44.13
C ARG A 166 -18.08 -8.24 -44.37
N GLU A 167 -18.04 -6.91 -44.38
CA GLU A 167 -16.78 -6.15 -44.50
C GLU A 167 -15.81 -6.47 -43.34
N THR A 168 -16.34 -6.51 -42.11
CA THR A 168 -15.56 -6.85 -40.90
C THR A 168 -15.09 -8.30 -40.92
N GLN A 169 -15.93 -9.24 -41.36
CA GLN A 169 -15.57 -10.64 -41.52
C GLN A 169 -14.46 -10.84 -42.55
N LEU A 170 -14.54 -10.17 -43.70
CA LEU A 170 -13.49 -10.21 -44.72
C LEU A 170 -12.16 -9.64 -44.20
N MET A 171 -12.22 -8.52 -43.47
CA MET A 171 -11.04 -7.90 -42.84
C MET A 171 -10.40 -8.84 -41.82
N LEU A 172 -11.18 -9.34 -40.85
CA LEU A 172 -10.67 -10.22 -39.81
C LEU A 172 -10.16 -11.55 -40.37
N ARG A 173 -10.78 -12.09 -41.43
CA ARG A 173 -10.28 -13.26 -42.14
C ARG A 173 -8.93 -13.01 -42.81
N ALA A 174 -8.76 -11.84 -43.43
CA ALA A 174 -7.49 -11.47 -44.07
C ALA A 174 -6.38 -11.28 -43.03
N GLU A 175 -6.70 -10.69 -41.88
CA GLU A 175 -5.75 -10.44 -40.78
C GLU A 175 -5.38 -11.73 -40.04
N LEU A 176 -6.37 -12.57 -39.70
CA LEU A 176 -6.17 -13.77 -38.89
C LEU A 176 -5.90 -15.04 -39.72
N GLN A 177 -5.93 -14.93 -41.05
CA GLN A 177 -5.69 -16.01 -42.02
C GLN A 177 -6.50 -17.29 -41.75
N ARG A 178 -7.71 -17.16 -41.20
CA ARG A 178 -8.62 -18.29 -40.92
C ARG A 178 -10.08 -17.87 -41.05
N GLU A 179 -10.96 -18.87 -41.23
CA GLU A 179 -12.40 -18.65 -41.13
C GLU A 179 -12.80 -18.36 -39.68
N LEU A 180 -13.82 -17.52 -39.51
CA LEU A 180 -14.32 -17.05 -38.21
C LEU A 180 -15.80 -17.32 -38.08
N ASN A 181 -16.20 -17.75 -36.88
CA ASN A 181 -17.56 -18.04 -36.49
C ASN A 181 -18.24 -16.78 -35.91
N PHE A 182 -19.18 -16.24 -36.67
CA PHE A 182 -19.99 -15.08 -36.28
C PHE A 182 -21.33 -15.48 -35.61
N GLU A 183 -21.56 -16.77 -35.37
CA GLU A 183 -22.79 -17.26 -34.75
C GLU A 183 -22.92 -16.74 -33.31
N GLY A 184 -24.05 -16.08 -33.03
CA GLY A 184 -24.32 -15.44 -31.75
C GLY A 184 -23.56 -14.13 -31.54
N ALA A 185 -23.00 -13.51 -32.59
CA ALA A 185 -22.36 -12.21 -32.49
C ALA A 185 -23.34 -11.13 -31.99
N TYR A 186 -22.85 -10.23 -31.15
CA TYR A 186 -23.64 -9.14 -30.57
C TYR A 186 -22.80 -7.87 -30.42
N VAL A 187 -23.48 -6.74 -30.20
CA VAL A 187 -22.88 -5.46 -29.81
C VAL A 187 -23.13 -5.24 -28.32
N ASP A 188 -22.10 -4.86 -27.59
CA ASP A 188 -22.21 -4.52 -26.16
C ASP A 188 -21.73 -3.11 -25.83
N GLN A 189 -21.20 -2.37 -26.80
CA GLN A 189 -20.75 -1.00 -26.61
C GLN A 189 -20.95 -0.16 -27.86
N VAL A 190 -21.36 1.09 -27.66
CA VAL A 190 -21.27 2.15 -28.66
C VAL A 190 -19.95 2.88 -28.47
N VAL A 191 -19.26 3.21 -29.55
CA VAL A 191 -17.96 3.86 -29.53
C VAL A 191 -18.02 5.13 -30.39
N LEU A 192 -17.51 6.25 -29.88
CA LEU A 192 -17.39 7.50 -30.63
C LEU A 192 -15.90 7.83 -30.78
N ASN A 193 -15.40 7.85 -32.01
CA ASN A 193 -14.08 8.39 -32.28
C ASN A 193 -14.20 9.91 -32.36
N VAL A 194 -13.71 10.65 -31.36
CA VAL A 194 -13.81 12.12 -31.30
C VAL A 194 -12.62 12.83 -31.96
N TYR A 195 -11.71 12.09 -32.59
CA TYR A 195 -10.54 12.65 -33.26
C TYR A 195 -10.89 13.16 -34.66
N GLY A 196 -11.02 14.48 -34.80
CA GLY A 196 -11.15 15.20 -36.07
C GLY A 196 -9.84 15.80 -36.58
N GLY A 197 -8.68 15.30 -36.11
CA GLY A 197 -7.35 15.77 -36.50
C GLY A 197 -6.60 16.57 -35.41
N PRO A 198 -5.33 16.95 -35.66
CA PRO A 198 -4.50 17.65 -34.67
C PRO A 198 -5.07 19.00 -34.22
N GLY A 199 -4.82 19.39 -32.97
CA GLY A 199 -5.31 20.61 -32.34
C GLY A 199 -6.57 20.39 -31.48
N LEU A 200 -7.36 21.46 -31.31
CA LEU A 200 -8.54 21.47 -30.41
C LEU A 200 -9.75 20.78 -31.03
N ASN A 201 -10.09 19.59 -30.55
CA ASN A 201 -11.31 18.88 -30.89
C ASN A 201 -12.37 19.18 -29.83
N GLU A 202 -13.57 19.54 -30.26
CA GLU A 202 -14.68 19.88 -29.38
C GLU A 202 -15.97 19.26 -29.92
N VAL A 203 -16.66 18.50 -29.07
CA VAL A 203 -17.79 17.65 -29.44
C VAL A 203 -18.88 17.74 -28.36
N TRP A 204 -20.12 18.00 -28.78
CA TRP A 204 -21.33 17.86 -27.98
C TRP A 204 -22.11 16.64 -28.48
N ILE A 205 -22.66 15.87 -27.54
CA ILE A 205 -23.29 14.57 -27.80
C ILE A 205 -24.64 14.53 -27.10
N ASP A 206 -25.66 14.07 -27.81
CA ASP A 206 -27.02 14.03 -27.32
C ASP A 206 -27.84 12.90 -27.98
N ASP A 207 -29.00 12.56 -27.42
CA ASP A 207 -30.01 11.63 -27.96
C ASP A 207 -29.43 10.34 -28.56
N LEU A 208 -28.93 9.44 -27.70
CA LEU A 208 -28.53 8.10 -28.08
C LEU A 208 -29.75 7.17 -28.13
N GLU A 209 -29.92 6.46 -29.25
CA GLU A 209 -30.93 5.41 -29.42
C GLU A 209 -30.28 4.10 -29.91
N VAL A 210 -30.59 2.99 -29.22
CA VAL A 210 -30.15 1.64 -29.61
C VAL A 210 -31.31 0.66 -29.45
N GLY A 211 -31.67 -0.07 -30.52
CA GLY A 211 -32.69 -1.11 -30.41
C GLY A 211 -32.81 -1.99 -31.65
N PRO A 212 -33.41 -3.18 -31.53
CA PRO A 212 -34.05 -3.71 -30.32
C PRO A 212 -33.08 -4.37 -29.33
N VAL A 213 -33.28 -4.15 -28.03
CA VAL A 213 -32.51 -4.77 -26.93
C VAL A 213 -33.32 -5.93 -26.35
N LEU A 214 -32.70 -7.11 -26.21
CA LEU A 214 -33.36 -8.28 -25.60
C LEU A 214 -33.41 -8.09 -24.07
N GLU A 215 -34.61 -8.17 -23.49
CA GLU A 215 -34.82 -8.00 -22.04
C GLU A 215 -34.21 -9.17 -21.23
N GLU A 216 -32.94 -9.04 -20.85
CA GLU A 216 -32.41 -9.58 -19.60
C GLU A 216 -31.72 -8.45 -18.81
N SER A 217 -32.47 -7.85 -17.89
CA SER A 217 -31.98 -6.99 -16.79
C SER A 217 -31.09 -5.79 -17.18
N PHE A 218 -31.73 -4.67 -17.56
CA PHE A 218 -31.13 -3.35 -17.52
C PHE A 218 -30.85 -2.92 -16.06
N ARG A 219 -29.57 -2.92 -15.67
CA ARG A 219 -29.02 -2.01 -14.66
C ARG A 219 -28.01 -1.12 -15.38
N PRO A 220 -28.03 0.21 -15.22
CA PRO A 220 -26.95 1.04 -15.73
C PRO A 220 -25.65 0.55 -15.08
N THR A 221 -24.77 -0.02 -15.87
CA THR A 221 -23.38 -0.28 -15.46
C THR A 221 -22.75 1.07 -15.18
N ASP A 222 -22.38 1.30 -13.93
CA ASP A 222 -21.54 2.44 -13.56
C ASP A 222 -20.32 2.47 -14.48
N PRO A 223 -19.98 3.64 -15.02
CA PRO A 223 -18.82 3.79 -15.84
C PRO A 223 -17.53 3.82 -15.02
N ALA A 224 -17.16 2.65 -14.52
CA ALA A 224 -15.90 2.41 -13.84
C ALA A 224 -15.33 1.06 -14.26
N SER A 225 -15.30 0.79 -15.56
CA SER A 225 -14.54 -0.35 -16.11
C SER A 225 -14.39 -0.22 -17.62
N GLU A 226 -13.45 0.63 -18.04
CA GLU A 226 -12.52 0.34 -19.12
C GLU A 226 -11.52 1.51 -19.13
N ARG A 227 -10.64 1.52 -18.13
CA ARG A 227 -9.50 2.43 -18.13
C ARG A 227 -8.55 2.06 -19.27
N VAL A 228 -8.08 3.08 -19.99
CA VAL A 228 -6.79 3.01 -20.69
C VAL A 228 -5.74 2.52 -19.69
N GLY A 229 -5.22 1.32 -19.94
CA GLY A 229 -4.29 0.64 -19.06
C GLY A 229 -4.94 -0.05 -17.84
N GLU A 230 -6.01 -0.81 -18.04
CA GLU A 230 -6.39 -1.82 -17.04
C GLU A 230 -5.32 -2.89 -16.97
N VAL A 231 -4.49 -2.75 -15.95
CA VAL A 231 -4.07 -3.87 -15.13
C VAL A 231 -5.21 -4.92 -15.05
N PRO A 232 -4.94 -6.21 -15.33
CA PRO A 232 -5.92 -7.27 -15.12
C PRO A 232 -6.48 -7.21 -13.68
N SER A 233 -7.78 -7.35 -13.47
CA SER A 233 -8.33 -7.43 -12.11
C SER A 233 -8.23 -8.86 -11.57
N VAL A 234 -7.95 -9.00 -10.27
CA VAL A 234 -8.15 -10.28 -9.56
C VAL A 234 -9.64 -10.61 -9.66
N PRO A 235 -10.06 -11.86 -9.93
CA PRO A 235 -11.46 -12.23 -9.78
C PRO A 235 -11.93 -11.89 -8.38
N THR A 236 -12.73 -10.83 -8.25
CA THR A 236 -13.30 -10.35 -7.00
C THR A 236 -14.21 -11.44 -6.43
N SER A 237 -13.96 -11.83 -5.18
CA SER A 237 -14.82 -12.79 -4.50
C SER A 237 -16.22 -12.22 -4.34
N ARG A 238 -17.22 -13.06 -4.67
CA ARG A 238 -18.65 -13.00 -4.32
C ARG A 238 -19.02 -11.98 -3.23
N ILE A 239 -20.07 -11.19 -3.48
CA ILE A 239 -20.80 -10.37 -2.49
C ILE A 239 -20.72 -11.04 -1.11
N ARG A 240 -20.10 -10.37 -0.12
CA ARG A 240 -19.99 -10.95 1.22
C ARG A 240 -21.37 -11.03 1.84
N VAL A 241 -21.72 -12.21 2.33
CA VAL A 241 -22.98 -12.43 3.05
C VAL A 241 -22.77 -11.99 4.51
N PRO A 242 -23.73 -11.27 5.11
CA PRO A 242 -23.77 -11.04 6.56
C PRO A 242 -23.41 -12.31 7.33
N GLY A 243 -22.52 -12.19 8.32
CA GLY A 243 -21.92 -13.38 8.91
C GLY A 243 -21.50 -13.22 10.35
N GLN A 244 -21.48 -14.34 11.07
CA GLN A 244 -20.96 -14.41 12.44
C GLN A 244 -19.44 -14.24 12.41
N VAL A 245 -18.94 -13.28 13.17
CA VAL A 245 -17.50 -13.04 13.35
C VAL A 245 -17.11 -13.52 14.73
N GLU A 246 -16.07 -14.33 14.80
CA GLU A 246 -15.57 -14.87 16.05
C GLU A 246 -14.05 -14.79 16.10
N VAL A 247 -13.53 -14.46 17.27
CA VAL A 247 -12.12 -14.66 17.59
C VAL A 247 -12.03 -15.83 18.56
N ARG A 248 -11.41 -16.92 18.12
CA ARG A 248 -11.17 -18.11 18.95
C ARG A 248 -9.67 -18.26 19.13
N GLN A 249 -9.19 -17.96 20.35
CA GLN A 249 -7.76 -17.84 20.61
C GLN A 249 -7.12 -16.84 19.62
N ASP A 250 -6.07 -17.25 18.92
CA ASP A 250 -5.32 -16.41 17.98
C ASP A 250 -5.87 -16.49 16.55
N ARG A 251 -7.12 -16.96 16.37
CA ARG A 251 -7.75 -17.13 15.05
C ARG A 251 -8.99 -16.26 14.90
N LEU A 252 -9.01 -15.47 13.84
CA LEU A 252 -10.18 -14.72 13.39
C LEU A 252 -10.94 -15.55 12.35
N ALA A 253 -12.21 -15.81 12.61
CA ALA A 253 -13.07 -16.58 11.74
C ALA A 253 -14.34 -15.80 11.39
N VAL A 254 -14.80 -16.02 10.15
CA VAL A 254 -16.02 -15.45 9.61
C VAL A 254 -16.84 -16.59 9.04
N ASN A 255 -18.08 -16.75 9.52
CA ASN A 255 -18.94 -17.88 9.15
C ASN A 255 -18.23 -19.24 9.33
N GLY A 256 -17.48 -19.38 10.42
CA GLY A 256 -16.70 -20.59 10.73
C GLY A 256 -15.43 -20.79 9.89
N LYS A 257 -15.15 -19.94 8.90
CA LYS A 257 -13.94 -20.01 8.08
C LYS A 257 -12.85 -19.08 8.64
N PRO A 258 -11.67 -19.58 9.01
CA PRO A 258 -10.52 -18.75 9.37
C PRO A 258 -10.13 -17.82 8.22
N ILE A 259 -9.81 -16.58 8.53
CA ILE A 259 -9.35 -15.58 7.56
C ILE A 259 -8.06 -14.91 8.04
N LEU A 260 -7.23 -14.49 7.09
CA LEU A 260 -6.09 -13.61 7.37
C LEU A 260 -6.55 -12.15 7.25
N LEU A 261 -6.48 -11.37 8.33
CA LEU A 261 -6.86 -9.97 8.31
C LEU A 261 -5.87 -9.15 7.46
N ARG A 262 -6.36 -8.54 6.39
CA ARG A 262 -5.66 -7.60 5.50
C ARG A 262 -6.43 -6.28 5.52
N LEU A 263 -6.19 -5.50 6.57
CA LEU A 263 -6.89 -4.27 6.90
C LEU A 263 -6.17 -3.06 6.31
N ILE A 264 -6.89 -2.15 5.65
CA ILE A 264 -6.33 -0.85 5.26
C ILE A 264 -7.12 0.30 5.85
N ARG A 265 -6.43 1.35 6.30
CA ARG A 265 -7.07 2.59 6.71
C ARG A 265 -7.56 3.36 5.48
N ASP A 266 -8.80 3.85 5.50
CA ASP A 266 -9.26 4.79 4.47
C ASP A 266 -8.59 6.16 4.66
N SER A 267 -8.00 6.66 3.59
CA SER A 267 -7.33 7.96 3.51
C SER A 267 -7.72 8.73 2.24
N GLY A 268 -8.81 8.34 1.58
CA GLY A 268 -9.31 8.96 0.35
C GLY A 268 -8.90 8.22 -0.94
N THR A 269 -8.10 7.16 -0.86
CA THR A 269 -7.90 6.26 -2.01
C THR A 269 -9.25 5.65 -2.42
N PRO A 270 -9.60 5.56 -3.72
CA PRO A 270 -10.84 4.94 -4.16
C PRO A 270 -10.98 3.50 -3.64
N LEU A 271 -12.13 3.14 -3.06
CA LEU A 271 -12.29 1.85 -2.38
C LEU A 271 -12.20 0.66 -3.34
N HIS A 272 -12.63 0.83 -4.60
CA HIS A 272 -12.50 -0.23 -5.60
C HIS A 272 -11.03 -0.54 -5.91
N VAL A 273 -10.15 0.47 -5.93
CA VAL A 273 -8.70 0.28 -6.10
C VAL A 273 -8.12 -0.49 -4.92
N LEU A 274 -8.53 -0.16 -3.70
CA LEU A 274 -8.11 -0.91 -2.51
C LEU A 274 -8.63 -2.35 -2.54
N ARG A 275 -9.84 -2.56 -3.07
CA ARG A 275 -10.42 -3.91 -3.19
C ARG A 275 -9.70 -4.74 -4.24
N GLU A 276 -9.41 -4.16 -5.40
CA GLU A 276 -8.60 -4.75 -6.47
C GLU A 276 -7.19 -5.09 -5.98
N ALA A 277 -6.61 -4.25 -5.12
CA ALA A 277 -5.34 -4.52 -4.45
C ALA A 277 -5.43 -5.64 -3.40
N GLY A 278 -6.58 -6.30 -3.22
CA GLY A 278 -6.72 -7.51 -2.40
C GLY A 278 -6.94 -7.28 -0.91
N PHE A 279 -7.24 -6.05 -0.48
CA PHE A 279 -7.65 -5.80 0.91
C PHE A 279 -9.01 -6.42 1.20
N ASN A 280 -9.18 -6.98 2.40
CA ASN A 280 -10.41 -7.66 2.80
C ASN A 280 -11.19 -6.93 3.89
N ALA A 281 -10.57 -5.95 4.55
CA ALA A 281 -11.23 -5.09 5.54
C ALA A 281 -10.77 -3.64 5.37
N VAL A 282 -11.64 -2.69 5.72
CA VAL A 282 -11.35 -1.25 5.71
C VAL A 282 -11.63 -0.62 7.07
N LEU A 283 -10.67 0.16 7.57
CA LEU A 283 -10.80 0.95 8.79
C LEU A 283 -11.17 2.39 8.43
N MET A 284 -12.30 2.88 8.93
CA MET A 284 -12.74 4.26 8.73
C MET A 284 -13.26 4.86 10.04
N PRO A 285 -13.18 6.19 10.22
CA PRO A 285 -13.80 6.84 11.37
C PRO A 285 -15.27 6.48 11.46
N VAL A 286 -15.78 6.19 12.67
CA VAL A 286 -17.20 5.82 12.87
C VAL A 286 -18.17 6.89 12.34
N GLY A 287 -17.74 8.16 12.30
CA GLY A 287 -18.49 9.29 11.76
C GLY A 287 -18.36 9.49 10.25
N ALA A 288 -17.75 8.56 9.50
CA ALA A 288 -17.71 8.61 8.05
C ALA A 288 -19.13 8.56 7.45
N GLU A 289 -19.30 9.15 6.26
CA GLU A 289 -20.59 9.25 5.58
C GLU A 289 -21.18 7.86 5.30
N GLU A 290 -22.49 7.71 5.46
CA GLU A 290 -23.19 6.43 5.23
C GLU A 290 -22.96 5.88 3.82
N ALA A 291 -22.90 6.76 2.81
CA ALA A 291 -22.61 6.37 1.44
C ALA A 291 -21.25 5.65 1.30
N ARG A 292 -20.24 6.09 2.05
CA ARG A 292 -18.89 5.48 2.06
C ARG A 292 -18.91 4.08 2.69
N TRP A 293 -19.67 3.88 3.75
CA TRP A 293 -19.87 2.55 4.37
C TRP A 293 -20.61 1.59 3.43
N ARG A 294 -21.62 2.08 2.72
CA ARG A 294 -22.37 1.30 1.73
C ARG A 294 -21.49 0.94 0.52
N GLU A 295 -20.72 1.89 -0.02
CA GLU A 295 -19.73 1.64 -1.08
C GLU A 295 -18.75 0.52 -0.67
N ALA A 296 -18.18 0.59 0.54
CA ALA A 296 -17.29 -0.45 1.05
C ALA A 296 -17.98 -1.82 1.14
N THR A 297 -19.24 -1.84 1.56
CA THR A 297 -20.05 -3.06 1.66
C THR A 297 -20.34 -3.67 0.29
N ASP A 298 -20.73 -2.84 -0.67
CA ASP A 298 -21.05 -3.26 -2.05
C ASP A 298 -19.81 -3.84 -2.76
N LEU A 299 -18.62 -3.30 -2.45
CA LEU A 299 -17.32 -3.83 -2.89
C LEU A 299 -16.88 -5.10 -2.13
N GLY A 300 -17.60 -5.49 -1.07
CA GLY A 300 -17.34 -6.69 -0.29
C GLY A 300 -16.21 -6.55 0.73
N PHE A 301 -16.02 -5.37 1.32
CA PHE A 301 -15.16 -5.20 2.49
C PHE A 301 -15.84 -5.66 3.78
N TRP A 302 -15.04 -6.17 4.70
CA TRP A 302 -15.37 -6.16 6.12
C TRP A 302 -15.12 -4.77 6.71
N LEU A 303 -16.04 -4.28 7.54
CA LEU A 303 -15.97 -2.93 8.09
C LEU A 303 -15.30 -2.94 9.46
N VAL A 304 -14.38 -1.99 9.70
CA VAL A 304 -13.75 -1.76 11.00
C VAL A 304 -13.95 -0.29 11.39
N PRO A 305 -15.09 0.05 12.01
CA PRO A 305 -15.36 1.42 12.45
C PRO A 305 -14.44 1.79 13.61
N SER A 306 -13.78 2.95 13.51
CA SER A 306 -12.84 3.42 14.52
C SER A 306 -13.28 4.71 15.20
N TRP A 307 -13.14 4.76 16.52
CA TRP A 307 -13.22 6.02 17.28
C TRP A 307 -11.85 6.70 17.38
N PRO A 308 -11.80 8.04 17.47
CA PRO A 308 -10.56 8.75 17.77
C PRO A 308 -10.11 8.43 19.20
N VAL A 309 -8.80 8.37 19.40
CA VAL A 309 -8.16 8.16 20.70
C VAL A 309 -8.55 9.29 21.64
N LEU A 310 -8.89 8.95 22.87
CA LEU A 310 -9.08 9.92 23.94
C LEU A 310 -7.68 10.38 24.37
N ASP A 311 -7.25 11.58 23.94
CA ASP A 311 -5.95 12.16 24.29
C ASP A 311 -5.67 11.98 25.79
N GLY A 312 -4.57 11.28 26.11
CA GLY A 312 -4.17 10.86 27.46
C GLY A 312 -3.93 11.98 28.49
N GLY A 313 -4.24 13.24 28.15
CA GLY A 313 -4.19 14.40 29.06
C GLY A 313 -5.55 14.98 29.46
N SER A 314 -6.66 14.53 28.85
CA SER A 314 -8.01 15.03 29.14
C SER A 314 -8.79 14.00 29.94
N LYS A 315 -9.40 14.42 31.07
CA LYS A 315 -10.25 13.58 31.95
C LYS A 315 -11.16 12.69 31.11
N THR A 316 -10.78 11.42 31.06
CA THR A 316 -11.24 10.47 30.06
C THR A 316 -12.62 9.99 30.45
N ARG A 317 -13.63 10.35 29.68
CA ARG A 317 -14.99 9.81 29.79
C ARG A 317 -15.29 9.02 28.53
N LEU A 318 -16.17 8.02 28.65
CA LEU A 318 -16.87 7.42 27.51
C LEU A 318 -17.28 8.53 26.51
N PRO A 319 -16.94 8.41 25.21
CA PRO A 319 -17.40 9.39 24.24
C PRO A 319 -18.92 9.50 24.33
N ALA A 320 -19.44 10.71 24.53
CA ALA A 320 -20.86 10.94 24.85
C ALA A 320 -21.82 10.34 23.80
N ASP A 321 -21.35 10.23 22.55
CA ASP A 321 -22.10 9.68 21.43
C ASP A 321 -21.73 8.22 21.08
N LEU A 322 -20.83 7.54 21.79
CA LEU A 322 -20.38 6.18 21.46
C LEU A 322 -21.56 5.20 21.35
N LEU A 323 -22.43 5.17 22.36
CA LEU A 323 -23.59 4.28 22.37
C LEU A 323 -24.59 4.62 21.24
N ARG A 324 -24.80 5.91 21.00
CA ARG A 324 -25.69 6.40 19.94
C ARG A 324 -25.16 6.03 18.55
N GLN A 325 -23.86 6.16 18.35
CA GLN A 325 -23.19 5.81 17.09
C GLN A 325 -23.19 4.30 16.85
N LEU A 326 -23.02 3.48 17.89
CA LEU A 326 -23.16 2.02 17.79
C LEU A 326 -24.58 1.60 17.38
N GLU A 327 -25.61 2.17 18.03
CA GLU A 327 -27.02 1.82 17.77
C GLU A 327 -27.49 2.29 16.39
N ARG A 328 -26.90 3.36 15.84
CA ARG A 328 -27.26 3.95 14.54
C ARG A 328 -26.28 3.60 13.43
N PHE A 329 -25.31 2.74 13.69
CA PHE A 329 -24.29 2.44 12.70
C PHE A 329 -24.93 1.80 11.46
N PRO A 330 -24.62 2.28 10.24
CA PRO A 330 -25.15 1.68 9.03
C PRO A 330 -24.53 0.29 8.84
N VAL A 331 -25.31 -0.67 8.32
CA VAL A 331 -24.82 -2.03 7.98
C VAL A 331 -24.04 -2.75 9.12
N PRO A 332 -24.58 -2.82 10.37
CA PRO A 332 -23.90 -3.45 11.51
C PRO A 332 -23.57 -4.93 11.30
N GLU A 333 -24.26 -5.58 10.36
CA GLU A 333 -24.04 -6.96 9.95
C GLU A 333 -22.75 -7.19 9.14
N MET A 334 -22.13 -6.12 8.63
CA MET A 334 -20.85 -6.14 7.90
C MET A 334 -19.66 -5.69 8.75
N VAL A 335 -19.89 -5.38 10.03
CA VAL A 335 -18.82 -5.04 10.96
C VAL A 335 -18.01 -6.30 11.30
N LEU A 336 -16.69 -6.22 11.11
CA LEU A 336 -15.75 -7.24 11.54
C LEU A 336 -15.32 -7.03 12.99
N ALA A 337 -14.97 -5.81 13.35
CA ALA A 337 -14.62 -5.44 14.71
C ALA A 337 -14.86 -3.95 14.97
N TRP A 338 -15.20 -3.61 16.21
CA TRP A 338 -15.29 -2.23 16.68
C TRP A 338 -13.93 -1.77 17.19
N HIS A 339 -13.32 -0.80 16.52
CA HIS A 339 -11.98 -0.34 16.84
C HIS A 339 -12.00 0.89 17.77
N LEU A 340 -11.47 0.77 18.98
CA LEU A 340 -11.51 1.81 20.01
C LEU A 340 -10.39 2.86 19.86
N GLY A 341 -9.74 2.91 18.70
CA GLY A 341 -8.58 3.76 18.45
C GLY A 341 -7.29 3.21 19.04
N GLY A 342 -6.20 3.94 18.82
CA GLY A 342 -4.87 3.60 19.33
C GLY A 342 -4.45 4.35 20.59
N GLY A 343 -3.16 4.28 20.92
CA GLY A 343 -2.56 5.11 21.97
C GLY A 343 -2.96 4.75 23.40
N TRP A 344 -3.54 3.58 23.63
CA TRP A 344 -3.95 3.13 24.95
C TRP A 344 -2.73 2.80 25.83
N SER A 345 -2.67 3.36 27.05
CA SER A 345 -1.60 3.09 28.02
C SER A 345 -2.13 2.52 29.34
N ALA A 346 -1.28 1.91 30.14
CA ALA A 346 -1.57 1.22 31.39
C ALA A 346 -2.30 2.09 32.43
N GLU A 347 -2.32 3.40 32.26
CA GLU A 347 -3.09 4.35 33.05
C GLU A 347 -4.61 4.34 32.73
N GLN A 348 -5.03 3.78 31.60
CA GLN A 348 -6.40 3.89 31.05
C GLN A 348 -7.22 2.59 31.18
N THR A 349 -6.90 1.77 32.18
CA THR A 349 -7.52 0.44 32.38
C THR A 349 -8.99 0.50 32.79
N GLU A 350 -9.36 1.41 33.71
CA GLU A 350 -10.74 1.61 34.19
C GLU A 350 -11.68 2.03 33.05
N LEU A 351 -11.24 2.98 32.22
CA LEU A 351 -12.00 3.46 31.07
C LEU A 351 -12.29 2.34 30.06
N LEU A 352 -11.32 1.46 29.81
CA LEU A 352 -11.53 0.32 28.92
C LEU A 352 -12.61 -0.60 29.47
N MET A 353 -12.60 -0.88 30.79
CA MET A 353 -13.62 -1.74 31.39
C MET A 353 -15.02 -1.15 31.22
N GLU A 354 -15.17 0.17 31.42
CA GLU A 354 -16.44 0.87 31.17
C GLU A 354 -16.89 0.74 29.70
N ILE A 355 -15.99 0.98 28.74
CA ILE A 355 -16.29 0.86 27.30
C ILE A 355 -16.64 -0.58 26.91
N ALA A 356 -15.84 -1.55 27.33
CA ALA A 356 -16.06 -2.96 27.04
C ALA A 356 -17.41 -3.43 27.59
N GLN A 357 -17.78 -3.01 28.80
CA GLN A 357 -19.10 -3.30 29.38
C GLN A 357 -20.23 -2.65 28.57
N ALA A 358 -20.04 -1.42 28.11
CA ALA A 358 -21.04 -0.69 27.32
C ALA A 358 -21.32 -1.35 25.94
N ILE A 359 -20.29 -1.95 25.33
CA ILE A 359 -20.34 -2.60 24.02
C ILE A 359 -20.91 -4.03 24.10
N ARG A 360 -20.48 -4.85 25.07
CA ARG A 360 -20.89 -6.28 25.18
C ARG A 360 -22.41 -6.49 25.26
N GLY A 361 -23.17 -5.52 25.77
CA GLY A 361 -24.63 -5.59 25.85
C GLY A 361 -25.37 -5.27 24.55
N ARG A 362 -24.68 -4.79 23.50
CA ARG A 362 -25.30 -4.25 22.28
C ARG A 362 -24.89 -4.96 21.00
N THR A 363 -23.72 -5.59 20.99
CA THR A 363 -23.16 -6.21 19.80
C THR A 363 -22.35 -7.43 20.16
N ASN A 364 -22.45 -8.45 19.31
CA ASN A 364 -21.62 -9.67 19.40
C ASN A 364 -20.35 -9.57 18.54
N ARG A 365 -20.02 -8.37 18.05
CA ARG A 365 -18.81 -8.14 17.27
C ARG A 365 -17.60 -7.98 18.18
N PRO A 366 -16.43 -8.53 17.79
CA PRO A 366 -15.17 -8.29 18.48
C PRO A 366 -14.87 -6.80 18.70
N THR A 367 -14.19 -6.52 19.80
CA THR A 367 -13.55 -5.22 20.04
C THR A 367 -12.06 -5.30 19.67
N ALA A 368 -11.57 -4.21 19.09
CA ALA A 368 -10.18 -4.03 18.73
C ALA A 368 -9.64 -2.72 19.28
N LEU A 369 -8.35 -2.64 19.61
CA LEU A 369 -7.67 -1.38 19.93
C LEU A 369 -6.18 -1.50 19.69
N GLU A 370 -5.45 -0.38 19.65
CA GLU A 370 -3.98 -0.42 19.72
C GLU A 370 -3.46 0.08 21.07
N ALA A 371 -2.71 -0.77 21.76
CA ALA A 371 -2.08 -0.45 23.03
C ALA A 371 -0.60 -0.15 22.84
N TRP A 372 -0.14 0.88 23.54
CA TRP A 372 1.27 1.26 23.63
C TRP A 372 2.00 0.40 24.68
N ASP A 373 1.36 0.21 25.83
CA ASP A 373 1.85 -0.60 26.96
C ASP A 373 0.64 -1.19 27.74
N GLY A 374 0.89 -1.92 28.83
CA GLY A 374 -0.16 -2.62 29.59
C GLY A 374 -0.76 -3.82 28.85
N LEU A 375 -0.01 -4.43 27.92
CA LEU A 375 -0.52 -5.37 26.92
C LEU A 375 -1.24 -6.57 27.52
N ARG A 376 -0.78 -7.09 28.67
CA ARG A 376 -1.46 -8.18 29.39
C ARG A 376 -2.88 -7.82 29.82
N PHE A 377 -3.08 -6.58 30.27
CA PHE A 377 -4.40 -6.13 30.69
C PHE A 377 -5.32 -6.02 29.48
N TYR A 378 -4.87 -5.34 28.43
CA TYR A 378 -5.65 -5.13 27.22
C TYR A 378 -6.03 -6.45 26.54
N SER A 379 -5.11 -7.40 26.46
CA SER A 379 -5.34 -8.70 25.82
C SER A 379 -6.41 -9.57 26.50
N ARG A 380 -6.82 -9.23 27.73
CA ARG A 380 -7.91 -9.90 28.47
C ARG A 380 -9.28 -9.25 28.25
N HIS A 381 -9.30 -8.02 27.75
CA HIS A 381 -10.49 -7.19 27.70
C HIS A 381 -10.95 -6.90 26.27
N VAL A 382 -10.06 -7.02 25.29
CA VAL A 382 -10.38 -6.97 23.86
C VAL A 382 -10.02 -8.28 23.16
N GLU A 383 -10.77 -8.62 22.13
CA GLU A 383 -10.54 -9.83 21.33
C GLU A 383 -9.41 -9.65 20.30
N ILE A 384 -9.19 -8.43 19.81
CA ILE A 384 -8.18 -8.11 18.79
C ILE A 384 -7.26 -7.01 19.32
N LEU A 385 -5.99 -7.32 19.56
CA LEU A 385 -5.03 -6.38 20.13
C LEU A 385 -4.01 -5.92 19.07
N GLY A 386 -3.95 -4.61 18.86
CA GLY A 386 -3.01 -3.95 17.97
C GLY A 386 -1.78 -3.47 18.73
N THR A 387 -0.62 -3.60 18.11
CA THR A 387 0.62 -2.94 18.56
C THR A 387 1.39 -2.49 17.33
N TYR A 388 2.06 -1.35 17.36
CA TYR A 388 2.84 -0.92 16.21
C TYR A 388 4.02 -0.05 16.59
N ARG A 389 4.95 0.05 15.65
CA ARG A 389 6.11 0.95 15.69
C ARG A 389 6.48 1.36 14.27
N TRP A 390 7.19 2.48 14.13
CA TRP A 390 7.72 2.96 12.86
C TRP A 390 9.22 2.63 12.74
N PRO A 391 9.61 1.51 12.09
CA PRO A 391 11.03 1.15 11.95
C PRO A 391 11.72 1.87 10.79
N LEU A 392 11.00 2.18 9.70
CA LEU A 392 11.59 2.77 8.51
C LEU A 392 12.17 4.16 8.78
N TYR A 393 13.32 4.43 8.17
CA TYR A 393 14.07 5.70 8.29
C TYR A 393 14.63 5.97 9.69
N THR A 394 14.65 4.97 10.57
CA THR A 394 15.20 5.06 11.92
C THR A 394 16.43 4.16 12.07
N ALA A 395 17.17 4.29 13.17
CA ALA A 395 18.24 3.36 13.51
C ALA A 395 17.75 2.00 14.04
N LEU A 396 16.44 1.76 14.09
CA LEU A 396 15.89 0.45 14.47
C LEU A 396 16.01 -0.52 13.28
N GLU A 397 16.93 -1.48 13.38
CA GLU A 397 17.09 -2.50 12.34
C GLU A 397 15.82 -3.35 12.18
N LEU A 398 15.59 -3.87 10.98
CA LEU A 398 14.38 -4.65 10.68
C LEU A 398 14.30 -5.94 11.51
N THR A 399 15.43 -6.56 11.85
CA THR A 399 15.49 -7.72 12.76
C THR A 399 15.14 -7.36 14.20
N ASP A 400 15.51 -6.15 14.63
CA ASP A 400 15.16 -5.62 15.94
C ASP A 400 13.68 -5.24 16.00
N TYR A 401 13.10 -4.74 14.90
CA TYR A 401 11.66 -4.55 14.78
C TYR A 401 10.88 -5.87 14.89
N GLN A 402 11.33 -6.94 14.22
CA GLN A 402 10.73 -8.28 14.38
C GLN A 402 10.83 -8.74 15.84
N SER A 403 11.99 -8.56 16.47
CA SER A 403 12.22 -8.92 17.87
C SER A 403 11.32 -8.11 18.81
N TRP A 404 11.11 -6.83 18.52
CA TRP A 404 10.20 -5.95 19.24
C TRP A 404 8.76 -6.47 19.15
N LEU A 405 8.27 -6.81 17.96
CA LEU A 405 6.95 -7.42 17.78
C LEU A 405 6.84 -8.74 18.57
N ALA A 406 7.84 -9.61 18.52
CA ALA A 406 7.86 -10.84 19.29
C ALA A 406 7.83 -10.60 20.80
N GLN A 407 8.49 -9.56 21.30
CA GLN A 407 8.43 -9.14 22.70
C GLN A 407 7.03 -8.63 23.07
N ARG A 408 6.43 -7.75 22.25
CA ARG A 408 5.06 -7.23 22.47
C ARG A 408 4.04 -8.37 22.54
N ARG A 409 4.15 -9.37 21.67
CA ARG A 409 3.32 -10.57 21.74
C ARG A 409 3.46 -11.34 23.05
N ARG A 410 4.67 -11.43 23.62
CA ARG A 410 4.91 -12.12 24.90
C ARG A 410 4.38 -11.37 26.11
N PHE A 411 4.18 -10.06 26.00
CA PHE A 411 3.54 -9.26 27.06
C PHE A 411 2.02 -9.47 27.09
N ALA A 412 1.39 -9.74 25.94
CA ALA A 412 -0.01 -10.17 25.88
C ALA A 412 -0.21 -11.58 26.46
N ASP A 413 -1.46 -11.93 26.79
CA ASP A 413 -1.78 -13.29 27.22
C ASP A 413 -1.59 -14.31 26.07
N PRO A 414 -1.17 -15.56 26.39
CA PRO A 414 -1.02 -16.60 25.37
C PRO A 414 -2.32 -16.85 24.62
N GLY A 415 -2.24 -16.88 23.29
CA GLY A 415 -3.40 -17.12 22.42
C GLY A 415 -4.23 -15.86 22.13
N SER A 416 -3.77 -14.66 22.47
CA SER A 416 -4.43 -13.43 22.00
C SER A 416 -4.23 -13.21 20.50
N TYR A 417 -5.27 -12.74 19.80
CA TYR A 417 -5.16 -12.34 18.41
C TYR A 417 -4.48 -10.98 18.30
N LEU A 418 -3.33 -10.93 17.60
CA LEU A 418 -2.54 -9.72 17.43
C LEU A 418 -2.47 -9.26 15.98
N PHE A 419 -2.57 -7.94 15.78
CA PHE A 419 -2.28 -7.29 14.50
C PHE A 419 -1.28 -6.14 14.67
N THR A 420 -0.56 -5.83 13.59
CA THR A 420 0.37 -4.70 13.55
C THR A 420 0.17 -3.89 12.28
N TRP A 421 0.65 -2.66 12.32
CA TRP A 421 0.57 -1.74 11.21
C TRP A 421 1.83 -1.75 10.36
N ILE A 422 1.64 -1.88 9.04
CA ILE A 422 2.66 -1.77 8.01
C ILE A 422 2.60 -0.36 7.41
N PRO A 423 3.67 0.44 7.55
CA PRO A 423 3.79 1.75 6.90
C PRO A 423 3.67 1.68 5.37
N THR A 424 2.82 2.52 4.78
CA THR A 424 2.79 2.74 3.32
C THR A 424 2.99 4.21 2.93
N HIS A 425 3.47 5.03 3.85
CA HIS A 425 3.81 6.44 3.62
C HIS A 425 4.93 6.84 4.59
N PRO A 426 5.67 7.95 4.36
CA PRO A 426 6.69 8.38 5.31
C PRO A 426 6.02 8.87 6.61
N PRO A 427 6.62 8.66 7.78
CA PRO A 427 6.07 9.14 9.04
C PRO A 427 6.06 10.69 9.09
N GLY A 428 5.14 11.26 9.87
CA GLY A 428 4.96 12.71 9.94
C GLY A 428 6.21 13.50 10.34
N TRP A 429 7.05 12.97 11.23
CA TRP A 429 8.31 13.62 11.62
C TRP A 429 9.28 13.78 10.45
N LEU A 430 9.32 12.83 9.51
CA LEU A 430 10.17 12.88 8.32
C LEU A 430 9.67 13.95 7.33
N ARG A 431 8.35 14.11 7.23
CA ARG A 431 7.73 15.21 6.47
C ARG A 431 8.05 16.58 7.10
N ASN A 432 8.11 16.68 8.42
CA ASN A 432 8.42 17.93 9.11
C ASN A 432 9.91 18.33 9.01
N LEU A 433 10.82 17.36 8.89
CA LEU A 433 12.21 17.62 8.53
C LEU A 433 12.32 18.38 7.19
N LYS A 434 11.47 18.08 6.20
CA LYS A 434 11.41 18.81 4.91
C LYS A 434 11.04 20.29 5.07
N ALA A 435 10.09 20.61 5.95
CA ALA A 435 9.66 21.99 6.18
C ALA A 435 10.76 22.87 6.82
N THR A 436 11.68 22.25 7.54
CA THR A 436 12.75 22.93 8.27
C THR A 436 13.95 23.29 7.37
N VAL A 437 14.10 22.58 6.25
CA VAL A 437 15.25 22.65 5.32
C VAL A 437 15.01 23.63 4.15
N GLY A 438 13.79 24.16 4.01
CA GLY A 438 13.27 24.87 2.83
C GLY A 438 13.88 26.24 2.46
N ASN A 439 15.05 26.62 2.95
CA ASN A 439 15.71 27.89 2.59
C ASN A 439 16.79 27.76 1.50
N VAL A 440 16.88 26.64 0.78
CA VAL A 440 17.62 26.58 -0.49
C VAL A 440 16.65 26.93 -1.63
N VAL A 441 16.78 28.15 -2.16
CA VAL A 441 16.00 28.70 -3.28
C VAL A 441 16.01 27.73 -4.47
N GLY A 442 14.83 27.36 -5.00
CA GLY A 442 14.78 26.72 -6.33
C GLY A 442 13.51 25.94 -6.70
N GLU A 443 13.13 24.88 -5.97
CA GLU A 443 12.04 23.99 -6.40
C GLU A 443 11.36 23.29 -5.20
N PRO A 444 10.04 23.02 -5.24
CA PRO A 444 9.38 22.15 -4.27
C PRO A 444 9.95 20.73 -4.40
N ARG A 445 10.86 20.31 -3.52
CA ARG A 445 11.43 18.95 -3.56
C ARG A 445 10.41 17.92 -3.08
N GLU A 446 9.85 17.13 -3.99
CA GLU A 446 9.01 15.94 -3.73
C GLU A 446 9.80 14.74 -3.15
N ALA A 447 10.90 14.97 -2.44
CA ALA A 447 11.94 13.97 -2.11
C ALA A 447 11.48 12.78 -1.22
N PHE A 448 10.23 12.76 -0.76
CA PHE A 448 9.68 11.67 0.07
C PHE A 448 8.33 11.13 -0.42
N GLY A 449 7.74 11.69 -1.49
CA GLY A 449 6.38 11.33 -1.93
C GLY A 449 6.25 9.86 -2.32
N SER A 450 7.35 9.25 -2.73
CA SER A 450 7.46 7.85 -3.15
C SER A 450 8.02 6.91 -2.06
N CYS A 451 8.46 7.40 -0.89
CA CYS A 451 8.86 6.54 0.26
C CYS A 451 7.55 6.06 0.98
N PRO A 452 7.46 4.83 1.51
CA PRO A 452 8.48 3.80 1.49
C PRO A 452 8.65 3.07 0.17
N GLN A 453 9.84 2.49 0.02
CA GLN A 453 10.13 1.64 -1.12
C GLN A 453 9.19 0.43 -1.09
N PRO A 454 8.68 -0.02 -2.25
CA PRO A 454 7.90 -1.25 -2.37
C PRO A 454 8.45 -2.41 -1.53
N GLU A 455 9.75 -2.67 -1.62
CA GLU A 455 10.38 -3.81 -0.94
C GLU A 455 10.33 -3.70 0.59
N GLN A 456 10.35 -2.49 1.13
CA GLN A 456 10.22 -2.26 2.57
C GLN A 456 8.83 -2.66 3.06
N ILE A 457 7.78 -2.39 2.28
CA ILE A 457 6.40 -2.80 2.60
C ILE A 457 6.32 -4.33 2.67
N ARG A 458 6.86 -5.03 1.67
CA ARG A 458 6.87 -6.50 1.62
C ARG A 458 7.67 -7.12 2.76
N LEU A 459 8.88 -6.60 3.05
CA LEU A 459 9.71 -7.09 4.16
C LEU A 459 9.02 -6.92 5.51
N LEU A 460 8.43 -5.76 5.79
CA LEU A 460 7.75 -5.51 7.06
C LEU A 460 6.56 -6.44 7.27
N ALA A 461 5.79 -6.74 6.23
CA ALA A 461 4.69 -7.70 6.29
C ALA A 461 5.20 -9.11 6.64
N TYR A 462 6.27 -9.56 5.99
CA TYR A 462 6.92 -10.84 6.28
C TYR A 462 7.46 -10.92 7.71
N LEU A 463 8.11 -9.86 8.19
CA LEU A 463 8.66 -9.80 9.55
C LEU A 463 7.56 -9.77 10.60
N ALA A 464 6.44 -9.11 10.32
CA ALA A 464 5.26 -9.13 11.19
C ALA A 464 4.68 -10.55 11.32
N LEU A 465 4.46 -11.25 10.20
CA LEU A 465 4.02 -12.64 10.22
C LEU A 465 5.04 -13.53 10.94
N ALA A 466 6.33 -13.36 10.67
CA ALA A 466 7.42 -14.09 11.32
C ALA A 466 7.52 -13.83 12.84
N ALA A 467 7.02 -12.69 13.33
CA ALA A 467 6.90 -12.43 14.77
C ALA A 467 5.68 -13.13 15.42
N GLY A 468 4.83 -13.77 14.62
CA GLY A 468 3.61 -14.47 15.06
C GLY A 468 2.36 -13.61 15.04
N TYR A 469 2.36 -12.47 14.35
CA TYR A 469 1.16 -11.64 14.19
C TYR A 469 0.19 -12.30 13.20
N ARG A 470 -1.11 -12.19 13.49
CA ARG A 470 -2.19 -12.89 12.77
C ARG A 470 -3.02 -11.97 11.89
N GLY A 471 -2.88 -10.66 12.08
CA GLY A 471 -3.45 -9.63 11.22
C GLY A 471 -2.40 -8.63 10.76
N LEU A 472 -2.55 -8.16 9.52
CA LEU A 472 -1.77 -7.07 8.95
C LEU A 472 -2.71 -5.90 8.69
N ALA A 473 -2.42 -4.77 9.32
CA ALA A 473 -3.05 -3.49 9.03
C ALA A 473 -2.07 -2.61 8.23
N PHE A 474 -2.58 -1.75 7.35
CA PHE A 474 -1.76 -0.90 6.49
C PHE A 474 -2.14 0.55 6.70
N TRP A 475 -1.16 1.36 7.12
CA TRP A 475 -1.34 2.81 7.27
C TRP A 475 -1.48 3.42 5.90
N ALA A 476 -2.44 4.31 5.70
CA ALA A 476 -2.56 5.11 4.50
C ALA A 476 -2.75 6.58 4.89
N ASP A 477 -2.21 7.47 4.05
CA ASP A 477 -2.44 8.91 4.10
C ASP A 477 -2.77 9.43 2.70
N GLU A 478 -2.85 10.74 2.54
CA GLU A 478 -3.14 11.41 1.26
C GLU A 478 -2.15 11.03 0.13
N SER A 479 -0.92 10.66 0.46
CA SER A 479 0.09 10.25 -0.54
C SER A 479 -0.25 8.91 -1.18
N LEU A 480 -1.10 8.09 -0.57
CA LEU A 480 -1.60 6.85 -1.16
C LEU A 480 -2.87 7.08 -2.02
N ALA A 481 -3.51 8.23 -1.87
CA ALA A 481 -4.63 8.65 -2.71
C ALA A 481 -4.15 9.36 -4.00
N ASP A 482 -2.97 9.98 -3.96
CA ASP A 482 -2.33 10.61 -5.12
C ASP A 482 -1.77 9.56 -6.11
N PRO A 483 -2.31 9.44 -7.34
CA PRO A 483 -1.85 8.45 -8.32
C PRO A 483 -0.37 8.57 -8.70
N GLN A 484 0.21 9.78 -8.66
CA GLN A 484 1.61 9.99 -9.01
C GLN A 484 2.55 9.45 -7.93
N GLN A 485 2.16 9.58 -6.66
CA GLN A 485 2.96 9.14 -5.52
C GLN A 485 2.68 7.69 -5.11
N ALA A 486 1.46 7.21 -5.30
CA ALA A 486 0.98 5.95 -4.76
C ALA A 486 1.30 4.73 -5.64
N ARG A 487 1.52 4.92 -6.95
CA ARG A 487 1.52 3.84 -7.95
C ARG A 487 2.39 2.64 -7.55
N GLY A 488 3.69 2.84 -7.33
CA GLY A 488 4.59 1.76 -6.93
C GLY A 488 4.19 1.06 -5.62
N ARG A 489 3.67 1.81 -4.64
CA ARG A 489 3.22 1.25 -3.36
C ARG A 489 1.94 0.44 -3.51
N LEU A 490 0.96 0.92 -4.28
CA LEU A 490 -0.28 0.20 -4.56
C LEU A 490 -0.03 -1.09 -5.34
N LEU A 491 0.83 -1.06 -6.37
CA LEU A 491 1.24 -2.25 -7.12
C LEU A 491 1.89 -3.28 -6.20
N GLN A 492 2.75 -2.85 -5.28
CA GLN A 492 3.37 -3.74 -4.31
C GLN A 492 2.37 -4.31 -3.30
N LEU A 493 1.43 -3.51 -2.81
CA LEU A 493 0.37 -3.98 -1.91
C LEU A 493 -0.51 -5.02 -2.61
N ALA A 494 -0.83 -4.80 -3.89
CA ALA A 494 -1.59 -5.76 -4.70
C ALA A 494 -0.83 -7.09 -4.88
N LEU A 495 0.45 -7.04 -5.23
CA LEU A 495 1.31 -8.23 -5.34
C LEU A 495 1.45 -8.97 -4.00
N LEU A 496 1.64 -8.24 -2.90
CA LEU A 496 1.72 -8.81 -1.55
C LEU A 496 0.40 -9.47 -1.16
N ASN A 497 -0.74 -8.83 -1.41
CA ASN A 497 -2.04 -9.39 -1.05
C ASN A 497 -2.40 -10.61 -1.90
N LEU A 498 -2.00 -10.68 -3.17
CA LEU A 498 -2.10 -11.90 -3.98
C LEU A 498 -1.29 -13.04 -3.35
N GLU A 499 -0.04 -12.75 -2.98
CA GLU A 499 0.85 -13.70 -2.34
C GLU A 499 0.24 -14.24 -1.04
N LEU A 500 -0.27 -13.35 -0.18
CA LEU A 500 -0.92 -13.73 1.08
C LEU A 500 -2.23 -14.49 0.85
N GLU A 501 -3.02 -14.16 -0.16
CA GLU A 501 -4.25 -14.86 -0.48
C GLU A 501 -4.01 -16.32 -0.88
N MET A 502 -2.96 -16.57 -1.67
CA MET A 502 -2.60 -17.93 -2.10
C MET A 502 -2.31 -18.86 -0.92
N VAL A 503 -1.70 -18.34 0.14
CA VAL A 503 -1.32 -19.13 1.33
C VAL A 503 -2.22 -18.86 2.54
N GLU A 504 -3.29 -18.08 2.40
CA GLU A 504 -4.22 -17.73 3.47
C GLU A 504 -4.77 -18.96 4.21
N PRO A 505 -5.18 -20.06 3.55
CA PRO A 505 -5.67 -21.26 4.25
C PRO A 505 -4.65 -21.86 5.23
N LEU A 506 -3.35 -21.70 4.94
CA LEU A 506 -2.25 -22.16 5.79
C LEU A 506 -1.92 -21.13 6.87
N LEU A 507 -1.80 -19.85 6.52
CA LEU A 507 -1.45 -18.78 7.47
C LEU A 507 -2.53 -18.56 8.53
N ALA A 508 -3.81 -18.62 8.15
CA ALA A 508 -4.94 -18.38 9.07
C ALA A 508 -5.11 -19.49 10.12
N THR A 509 -4.50 -20.66 9.90
CA THR A 509 -4.54 -21.82 10.82
C THR A 509 -3.18 -22.15 11.43
N ALA A 510 -2.11 -21.51 10.95
CA ALA A 510 -0.75 -21.76 11.39
C ALA A 510 -0.59 -21.58 12.91
N ARG A 511 0.27 -22.37 13.53
CA ARG A 511 0.76 -22.14 14.88
C ARG A 511 1.81 -21.03 14.89
N GLU A 512 2.27 -20.67 16.08
CA GLU A 512 3.36 -19.72 16.27
C GLU A 512 4.60 -20.16 15.47
N PRO A 513 5.21 -19.24 14.68
CA PRO A 513 6.39 -19.58 13.90
C PRO A 513 7.63 -19.75 14.77
N ILE A 514 8.54 -20.60 14.30
CA ILE A 514 9.91 -20.69 14.83
C ILE A 514 10.84 -20.02 13.83
N TRP A 515 11.67 -19.09 14.32
CA TRP A 515 12.65 -18.41 13.49
C TRP A 515 13.99 -19.15 13.53
N ILE A 516 14.51 -19.51 12.36
CA ILE A 516 15.75 -20.26 12.22
C ILE A 516 16.73 -19.56 11.27
N PRO A 517 18.04 -19.66 11.54
CA PRO A 517 19.05 -19.17 10.62
C PRO A 517 19.11 -20.04 9.37
N THR A 518 19.52 -19.43 8.26
CA THR A 518 19.90 -20.14 7.03
C THR A 518 21.42 -20.14 6.89
N ARG A 519 21.96 -20.81 5.87
CA ARG A 519 23.39 -20.69 5.55
C ARG A 519 23.77 -19.33 4.98
N GLN A 520 22.79 -18.55 4.52
CA GLN A 520 22.99 -17.16 4.14
C GLN A 520 22.74 -16.27 5.37
N PRO A 521 23.73 -15.54 5.89
CA PRO A 521 23.59 -14.79 7.15
C PRO A 521 22.54 -13.68 7.10
N ASP A 522 22.28 -13.14 5.90
CA ASP A 522 21.28 -12.10 5.66
C ASP A 522 19.91 -12.66 5.29
N VAL A 523 19.66 -13.95 5.49
CA VAL A 523 18.35 -14.58 5.24
C VAL A 523 17.97 -15.45 6.42
N MET A 524 16.75 -15.27 6.90
CA MET A 524 16.17 -16.06 7.98
C MET A 524 14.89 -16.74 7.49
N ALA A 525 14.57 -17.90 8.10
CA ALA A 525 13.36 -18.65 7.79
C ALA A 525 12.43 -18.66 8.99
N ALA A 526 11.18 -18.24 8.82
CA ALA A 526 10.11 -18.40 9.80
C ALA A 526 9.27 -19.63 9.43
N VAL A 527 9.29 -20.64 10.28
CA VAL A 527 8.67 -21.95 10.06
C VAL A 527 7.35 -22.03 10.81
N PHE A 528 6.26 -22.07 10.07
CA PHE A 528 4.89 -22.21 10.57
C PHE A 528 4.43 -23.65 10.44
N ARG A 529 3.91 -24.20 11.54
CA ARG A 529 3.27 -25.52 11.53
C ARG A 529 1.77 -25.32 11.32
N CYS A 530 1.25 -25.83 10.22
CA CYS A 530 -0.17 -25.83 9.91
C CYS A 530 -0.74 -27.24 10.13
N ASP A 531 -2.06 -27.39 10.05
CA ASP A 531 -2.73 -28.67 10.35
C ASP A 531 -2.31 -29.81 9.39
N ALA A 532 -2.04 -29.49 8.12
CA ALA A 532 -1.69 -30.48 7.08
C ALA A 532 -0.48 -30.06 6.21
N ALA A 533 0.33 -29.09 6.65
CA ALA A 533 1.50 -28.61 5.93
C ALA A 533 2.48 -27.89 6.86
N VAL A 534 3.71 -27.69 6.39
CA VAL A 534 4.64 -26.71 6.97
C VAL A 534 4.84 -25.58 5.98
N LEU A 535 4.53 -24.35 6.42
CA LEU A 535 4.74 -23.14 5.64
C LEU A 535 6.02 -22.46 6.13
N VAL A 536 6.89 -22.04 5.22
CA VAL A 536 8.13 -21.34 5.55
C VAL A 536 8.17 -20.01 4.83
N LEU A 537 8.31 -18.92 5.59
CA LEU A 537 8.61 -17.59 5.06
C LEU A 537 10.13 -17.39 5.11
N LEU A 538 10.78 -17.30 3.95
CA LEU A 538 12.16 -16.83 3.85
C LEU A 538 12.13 -15.32 3.61
N ALA A 539 12.87 -14.57 4.43
CA ALA A 539 12.94 -13.12 4.32
C ALA A 539 14.38 -12.64 4.44
N TRP A 540 14.74 -11.65 3.62
CA TRP A 540 16.00 -10.93 3.76
C TRP A 540 16.03 -10.12 5.07
N THR A 541 17.11 -10.29 5.82
CA THR A 541 17.36 -9.67 7.13
C THR A 541 18.69 -8.91 7.18
N GLY A 542 19.28 -8.63 6.02
CA GLY A 542 20.53 -7.88 5.93
C GLY A 542 20.38 -6.45 6.47
N ARG A 543 21.48 -5.93 7.03
CA ARG A 543 21.52 -4.64 7.76
C ARG A 543 21.17 -3.43 6.89
N GLY A 544 20.50 -2.45 7.51
CA GLY A 544 20.14 -1.17 6.90
C GLY A 544 18.94 -1.23 5.95
N GLY A 545 18.20 -2.35 5.90
CA GLY A 545 17.01 -2.51 5.06
C GLY A 545 15.88 -1.52 5.37
N GLN A 546 15.85 -0.98 6.59
CA GLN A 546 14.94 0.08 7.02
C GLN A 546 15.23 1.45 6.36
N PHE A 547 16.42 1.62 5.77
CA PHE A 547 16.79 2.81 5.01
C PHE A 547 16.63 2.55 3.50
N VAL A 548 17.42 1.59 3.01
CA VAL A 548 17.42 1.13 1.61
C VAL A 548 17.55 -0.38 1.65
N ALA A 549 16.59 -1.08 1.04
CA ALA A 549 16.59 -2.54 1.00
C ALA A 549 17.95 -3.05 0.50
N GLY A 550 18.42 -4.16 1.08
CA GLY A 550 19.65 -4.81 0.63
C GLY A 550 19.58 -5.19 -0.85
N ASN A 551 20.72 -5.55 -1.44
CA ASN A 551 20.75 -6.15 -2.77
C ASN A 551 19.77 -7.33 -2.87
N ALA A 552 19.59 -8.06 -1.77
CA ALA A 552 18.61 -9.11 -1.58
C ALA A 552 18.59 -10.06 -2.78
N ALA A 553 19.79 -10.51 -3.14
CA ALA A 553 20.08 -11.37 -4.26
C ALA A 553 21.13 -12.39 -3.80
N ALA A 554 20.71 -13.62 -3.62
CA ALA A 554 21.58 -14.76 -3.33
C ALA A 554 21.32 -15.82 -4.40
N SER A 555 22.38 -16.26 -5.09
CA SER A 555 22.27 -17.31 -6.10
C SER A 555 21.74 -18.63 -5.51
N LEU A 556 22.00 -18.85 -4.22
CA LEU A 556 21.59 -20.04 -3.50
C LEU A 556 21.32 -19.70 -2.03
N VAL A 557 20.18 -20.13 -1.50
CA VAL A 557 19.91 -20.15 -0.05
C VAL A 557 19.64 -21.59 0.38
N GLU A 558 20.37 -22.04 1.40
CA GLU A 558 20.15 -23.34 2.04
C GLU A 558 19.61 -23.16 3.46
N ALA A 559 18.52 -23.86 3.77
CA ALA A 559 17.91 -23.88 5.09
C ALA A 559 17.59 -25.31 5.52
N VAL A 560 17.77 -25.63 6.81
CA VAL A 560 17.38 -26.92 7.39
C VAL A 560 16.08 -26.73 8.17
N ILE A 561 14.98 -27.22 7.61
CA ILE A 561 13.64 -27.05 8.18
C ILE A 561 13.35 -28.19 9.17
N PRO A 562 13.20 -27.90 10.47
CA PRO A 562 12.99 -28.92 11.48
C PRO A 562 11.58 -29.50 11.42
N ALA A 563 11.47 -30.81 11.68
CA ALA A 563 10.19 -31.53 11.80
C ALA A 563 9.24 -31.38 10.59
N ALA A 564 9.79 -31.23 9.37
CA ALA A 564 8.99 -31.31 8.15
C ALA A 564 8.55 -32.77 7.89
N PRO A 565 7.29 -33.02 7.45
CA PRO A 565 6.75 -34.37 7.27
C PRO A 565 7.64 -35.24 6.37
N GLU A 566 7.76 -36.54 6.66
CA GLU A 566 8.74 -37.45 6.02
C GLU A 566 8.56 -37.60 4.50
N ASP A 567 7.32 -37.56 4.04
CA ASP A 567 6.85 -37.70 2.66
C ASP A 567 6.57 -36.36 1.96
N ALA A 568 6.74 -35.23 2.65
CA ALA A 568 6.41 -33.92 2.10
C ALA A 568 7.37 -33.51 0.97
N GLN A 569 6.78 -33.08 -0.15
CA GLN A 569 7.49 -32.36 -1.20
C GLN A 569 7.57 -30.87 -0.87
N VAL A 570 8.62 -30.21 -1.35
CA VAL A 570 8.85 -28.78 -1.09
C VAL A 570 8.54 -27.98 -2.34
N TRP A 571 7.64 -27.01 -2.19
CA TRP A 571 7.19 -26.14 -3.27
C TRP A 571 7.50 -24.69 -2.94
N GLU A 572 8.21 -24.00 -3.84
CA GLU A 572 8.26 -22.55 -3.82
C GLU A 572 6.96 -22.00 -4.41
N VAL A 573 6.34 -21.05 -3.71
CA VAL A 573 5.03 -20.49 -4.06
C VAL A 573 5.17 -18.99 -4.27
N THR A 574 4.79 -18.53 -5.46
CA THR A 574 4.70 -17.11 -5.82
C THR A 574 3.46 -16.88 -6.69
N PRO A 575 2.96 -15.64 -6.79
CA PRO A 575 1.86 -15.34 -7.71
C PRO A 575 2.13 -15.69 -9.18
N GLY A 576 3.39 -15.61 -9.63
CA GLY A 576 3.78 -15.96 -10.99
C GLY A 576 4.03 -17.45 -11.24
N GLN A 577 4.46 -18.21 -10.22
CA GLN A 577 4.82 -19.62 -10.36
C GLN A 577 4.74 -20.41 -9.05
N VAL A 578 4.44 -21.71 -9.20
CA VAL A 578 4.63 -22.73 -8.17
C VAL A 578 5.59 -23.77 -8.74
N ARG A 579 6.72 -24.03 -8.08
CA ARG A 579 7.74 -24.99 -8.56
C ARG A 579 8.26 -25.86 -7.43
N ALA A 580 8.51 -27.14 -7.74
CA ALA A 580 9.15 -28.05 -6.81
C ALA A 580 10.62 -27.68 -6.62
N LEU A 581 11.11 -27.77 -5.39
CA LEU A 581 12.52 -27.52 -5.03
C LEU A 581 13.24 -28.82 -4.69
N LYS A 582 14.57 -28.78 -4.85
CA LYS A 582 15.44 -29.86 -4.37
C LYS A 582 15.47 -29.85 -2.84
N SER A 583 15.29 -31.04 -2.26
CA SER A 583 15.38 -31.24 -0.81
C SER A 583 16.11 -32.54 -0.49
N GLU A 584 16.77 -32.57 0.67
CA GLU A 584 17.56 -33.69 1.16
C GLU A 584 17.33 -33.87 2.67
N ARG A 585 17.18 -35.12 3.11
CA ARG A 585 17.09 -35.43 4.55
C ARG A 585 18.47 -35.33 5.18
N VAL A 586 18.57 -34.56 6.26
CA VAL A 586 19.81 -34.39 7.03
C VAL A 586 19.52 -34.50 8.52
N GLY A 587 20.56 -34.65 9.35
CA GLY A 587 20.41 -34.55 10.79
C GLY A 587 19.74 -33.22 11.19
N GLY A 588 18.63 -33.29 11.93
CA GLY A 588 17.88 -32.12 12.39
C GLY A 588 16.72 -31.65 11.50
N GLY A 589 16.53 -32.19 10.30
CA GLY A 589 15.36 -31.84 9.47
C GLY A 589 15.51 -32.09 7.97
N VAL A 590 14.79 -31.31 7.17
CA VAL A 590 14.88 -31.31 5.71
C VAL A 590 15.70 -30.12 5.25
N LYS A 591 16.83 -30.39 4.60
CA LYS A 591 17.59 -29.35 3.91
C LYS A 591 16.88 -29.01 2.60
N VAL A 592 16.51 -27.75 2.43
CA VAL A 592 15.97 -27.20 1.17
C VAL A 592 16.99 -26.27 0.55
N THR A 593 17.06 -26.31 -0.78
CA THR A 593 17.91 -25.42 -1.59
C THR A 593 17.03 -24.54 -2.48
N VAL A 594 17.08 -23.23 -2.25
CA VAL A 594 16.34 -22.21 -3.01
C VAL A 594 17.31 -21.50 -3.96
N PRO A 595 17.20 -21.70 -5.29
CA PRO A 595 18.02 -20.97 -6.25
C PRO A 595 17.45 -19.57 -6.50
N ASP A 596 18.34 -18.62 -6.81
CA ASP A 596 17.99 -17.25 -7.23
C ASP A 596 17.06 -16.54 -6.23
N PHE A 597 17.39 -16.66 -4.94
CA PHE A 597 16.62 -16.03 -3.87
C PHE A 597 16.71 -14.50 -3.97
N ALA A 598 15.55 -13.86 -3.94
CA ALA A 598 15.39 -12.41 -3.98
C ALA A 598 15.16 -11.82 -2.57
N LEU A 599 14.15 -10.96 -2.42
CA LEU A 599 13.82 -10.28 -1.17
C LEU A 599 13.19 -11.21 -0.13
N ALA A 600 12.23 -12.02 -0.58
CA ALA A 600 11.44 -12.91 0.25
C ALA A 600 10.75 -13.96 -0.64
N THR A 601 10.53 -15.16 -0.11
CA THR A 601 9.79 -16.24 -0.79
C THR A 601 9.05 -17.14 0.20
N LEU A 602 8.00 -17.78 -0.27
CA LEU A 602 7.17 -18.74 0.47
C LEU A 602 7.50 -20.16 0.04
N LEU A 603 7.72 -21.05 1.01
CA LEU A 603 7.85 -22.48 0.77
C LEU A 603 6.72 -23.23 1.46
N VAL A 604 6.12 -24.19 0.75
CA VAL A 604 5.11 -25.11 1.29
C VAL A 604 5.65 -26.53 1.25
N PHE A 605 5.69 -27.16 2.41
CA PHE A 605 6.02 -28.57 2.59
C PHE A 605 4.72 -29.33 2.79
N THR A 606 4.33 -30.14 1.81
CA THR A 606 3.09 -30.93 1.86
C THR A 606 3.20 -32.20 1.02
N SER A 607 2.52 -33.25 1.46
CA SER A 607 2.24 -34.46 0.67
C SER A 607 0.80 -34.50 0.16
N ASP A 608 -0.04 -33.52 0.51
CA ASP A 608 -1.44 -33.44 0.07
C ASP A 608 -1.55 -32.82 -1.33
N LEU A 609 -1.84 -33.67 -2.32
CA LEU A 609 -2.01 -33.26 -3.72
C LEU A 609 -3.08 -32.18 -3.89
N ARG A 610 -4.13 -32.17 -3.06
CA ARG A 610 -5.20 -31.16 -3.14
C ARG A 610 -4.72 -29.75 -2.84
N GLN A 611 -3.76 -29.62 -1.91
CA GLN A 611 -3.16 -28.32 -1.61
C GLN A 611 -2.30 -27.84 -2.78
N ILE A 612 -1.56 -28.76 -3.41
CA ILE A 612 -0.73 -28.44 -4.58
C ILE A 612 -1.61 -28.03 -5.77
N GLU A 613 -2.68 -28.77 -6.04
CA GLU A 613 -3.67 -28.43 -7.08
C GLU A 613 -4.32 -27.07 -6.84
N ALA A 614 -4.66 -26.76 -5.58
CA ALA A 614 -5.21 -25.46 -5.21
C ALA A 614 -4.22 -24.31 -5.47
N LEU A 615 -2.95 -24.49 -5.10
CA LEU A 615 -1.88 -23.53 -5.35
C LEU A 615 -1.61 -23.33 -6.85
N GLN A 616 -1.53 -24.42 -7.62
CA GLN A 616 -1.35 -24.36 -9.07
C GLN A 616 -2.55 -23.68 -9.75
N SER A 617 -3.77 -24.00 -9.32
CA SER A 617 -4.99 -23.34 -9.80
C SER A 617 -4.99 -21.84 -9.48
N ALA A 618 -4.52 -21.45 -8.29
CA ALA A 618 -4.39 -20.04 -7.93
C ALA A 618 -3.39 -19.31 -8.83
N VAL A 619 -2.24 -19.93 -9.15
CA VAL A 619 -1.30 -19.36 -10.13
C VAL A 619 -1.94 -19.20 -11.50
N LEU A 620 -2.68 -20.20 -12.00
CA LEU A 620 -3.35 -20.08 -13.31
C LEU A 620 -4.33 -18.90 -13.35
N ARG A 621 -5.02 -18.61 -12.23
CA ARG A 621 -5.90 -17.44 -12.11
C ARG A 621 -5.15 -16.11 -12.06
N TYR A 622 -4.02 -16.05 -11.35
CA TYR A 622 -3.37 -14.79 -11.00
C TYR A 622 -2.13 -14.48 -11.84
N ARG A 623 -1.54 -15.44 -12.56
CA ARG A 623 -0.21 -15.27 -13.18
C ARG A 623 -0.14 -14.11 -14.16
N HIS A 624 -1.11 -13.98 -15.06
CA HIS A 624 -1.12 -12.89 -16.04
C HIS A 624 -1.14 -11.52 -15.33
N LEU A 625 -2.02 -11.39 -14.33
CA LEU A 625 -2.11 -10.21 -13.50
C LEU A 625 -0.82 -9.93 -12.74
N ALA A 626 -0.32 -10.92 -12.01
CA ALA A 626 0.90 -10.81 -11.24
C ALA A 626 2.09 -10.38 -12.13
N ALA A 627 2.21 -10.93 -13.33
CA ALA A 627 3.23 -10.56 -14.30
C ALA A 627 3.07 -9.10 -14.79
N GLN A 628 1.84 -8.67 -15.10
CA GLN A 628 1.56 -7.29 -15.47
C GLN A 628 1.90 -6.31 -14.33
N TRP A 629 1.45 -6.61 -13.10
CA TRP A 629 1.76 -5.80 -11.92
C TRP A 629 3.25 -5.74 -11.60
N ALA A 630 3.97 -6.85 -11.72
CA ALA A 630 5.41 -6.87 -11.53
C ALA A 630 6.13 -6.02 -12.59
N TYR A 631 5.70 -6.09 -13.85
CA TYR A 631 6.22 -5.26 -14.93
C TYR A 631 5.95 -3.77 -14.67
N ASP A 632 4.71 -3.40 -14.34
CA ASP A 632 4.34 -2.01 -14.06
C ASP A 632 5.09 -1.44 -12.85
N LEU A 633 5.31 -2.27 -11.82
CA LEU A 633 6.13 -1.91 -10.68
C LEU A 633 7.59 -1.69 -11.08
N GLY A 634 8.12 -2.56 -11.94
CA GLY A 634 9.46 -2.42 -12.49
C GLY A 634 9.65 -1.14 -13.30
N VAL A 635 8.68 -0.78 -14.13
CA VAL A 635 8.70 0.48 -14.91
C VAL A 635 8.66 1.70 -13.99
N ASP A 636 7.77 1.70 -13.00
CA ASP A 636 7.65 2.77 -12.00
C ASP A 636 8.96 2.96 -11.22
N GLN A 637 9.54 1.86 -10.72
CA GLN A 637 10.80 1.92 -9.98
C GLN A 637 12.00 2.30 -10.87
N LEU A 638 12.06 1.85 -12.12
CA LEU A 638 13.13 2.23 -13.05
C LEU A 638 13.14 3.74 -13.26
N ALA A 639 11.98 4.35 -13.55
CA ALA A 639 11.86 5.79 -13.76
C ALA A 639 12.36 6.59 -12.55
N ARG A 640 11.99 6.16 -11.34
CA ARG A 640 12.43 6.79 -10.08
C ARG A 640 13.93 6.68 -9.86
N VAL A 641 14.50 5.49 -10.03
CA VAL A 641 15.95 5.27 -9.83
C VAL A 641 16.76 6.06 -10.86
N GLU A 642 16.27 6.17 -12.09
CA GLU A 642 16.89 7.00 -13.14
C GLU A 642 16.87 8.49 -12.79
N GLN A 643 15.79 8.99 -12.20
CA GLN A 643 15.71 10.38 -11.75
C GLN A 643 16.74 10.69 -10.65
N VAL A 644 16.87 9.82 -9.64
CA VAL A 644 17.88 9.98 -8.57
C VAL A 644 19.29 9.88 -9.17
N HIS A 645 19.54 8.90 -10.05
CA HIS A 645 20.83 8.73 -10.71
C HIS A 645 21.23 9.97 -11.53
N ALA A 646 20.29 10.55 -12.29
CA ALA A 646 20.51 11.77 -13.05
C ALA A 646 20.87 12.97 -12.16
N ARG A 647 20.19 13.14 -11.01
CA ARG A 647 20.51 14.20 -10.04
C ARG A 647 21.90 14.02 -9.42
N LEU A 648 22.31 12.79 -9.14
CA LEU A 648 23.67 12.48 -8.66
C LEU A 648 24.73 12.77 -9.73
N GLN A 649 24.42 12.44 -10.99
CA GLN A 649 25.30 12.73 -12.13
C GLN A 649 25.50 14.24 -12.31
N GLN A 650 24.41 15.01 -12.24
CA GLN A 650 24.47 16.48 -12.27
C GLN A 650 25.33 17.03 -11.11
N PHE A 651 25.14 16.51 -9.90
CA PHE A 651 25.95 16.89 -8.74
C PHE A 651 27.46 16.67 -8.98
N GLN A 652 27.84 15.49 -9.53
CA GLN A 652 29.24 15.19 -9.84
C GLN A 652 29.84 16.11 -10.90
N GLN A 653 29.06 16.51 -11.91
CA GLN A 653 29.49 17.44 -12.95
C GLN A 653 29.75 18.83 -12.37
N THR A 654 28.89 19.32 -11.47
CA THR A 654 29.05 20.65 -10.84
C THR A 654 30.20 20.70 -9.83
N HIS A 655 30.49 19.60 -9.11
CA HIS A 655 31.46 19.59 -8.01
C HIS A 655 32.81 18.93 -8.38
N GLY A 656 33.15 18.88 -9.67
CA GLY A 656 34.51 18.54 -10.13
C GLY A 656 34.89 17.06 -10.04
N GLY A 657 33.98 16.15 -10.39
CA GLY A 657 34.29 14.72 -10.48
C GLY A 657 34.61 14.11 -9.12
N ASN A 658 33.68 14.23 -8.17
CA ASN A 658 33.82 13.64 -6.84
C ASN A 658 34.08 12.13 -6.96
N ARG A 659 35.33 11.69 -6.72
CA ARG A 659 35.80 10.30 -6.88
C ARG A 659 35.11 9.31 -5.93
N GLU A 660 34.36 9.81 -4.96
CA GLU A 660 33.61 9.02 -3.97
C GLU A 660 32.36 8.35 -4.56
N LEU A 661 31.85 8.82 -5.69
CA LEU A 661 30.63 8.31 -6.34
C LEU A 661 30.96 7.56 -7.65
N ASN A 662 30.85 6.24 -7.66
CA ASN A 662 30.98 5.40 -8.84
C ASN A 662 29.62 5.21 -9.53
N LEU A 663 29.26 6.15 -10.40
CA LEU A 663 28.04 6.09 -11.22
C LEU A 663 28.18 5.24 -12.49
N ALA A 664 29.42 4.98 -12.94
CA ALA A 664 29.68 4.23 -14.17
C ALA A 664 29.27 2.76 -14.02
N GLN A 665 29.62 2.13 -12.90
CA GLN A 665 29.26 0.74 -12.64
C GLN A 665 27.74 0.56 -12.48
N THR A 666 27.07 1.49 -11.80
CA THR A 666 25.61 1.40 -11.59
C THR A 666 24.80 1.67 -12.84
N ARG A 667 25.33 2.46 -13.79
CA ARG A 667 24.71 2.63 -15.11
C ARG A 667 24.53 1.30 -15.84
N VAL A 668 25.53 0.40 -15.76
CA VAL A 668 25.45 -0.93 -16.39
C VAL A 668 24.26 -1.74 -15.85
N TRP A 669 24.03 -1.73 -14.55
CA TRP A 669 22.90 -2.44 -13.94
C TRP A 669 21.55 -1.78 -14.23
N LEU A 670 21.51 -0.45 -14.38
CA LEU A 670 20.32 0.26 -14.87
C LEU A 670 19.96 -0.18 -16.29
N ASP A 671 20.95 -0.25 -17.19
CA ASP A 671 20.74 -0.67 -18.57
C ASP A 671 20.34 -2.15 -18.67
N GLU A 672 20.86 -3.01 -17.79
CA GLU A 672 20.41 -4.41 -17.66
C GLU A 672 18.95 -4.49 -17.16
N SER A 673 18.60 -3.71 -16.14
CA SER A 673 17.20 -3.63 -15.66
C SER A 673 16.24 -3.24 -16.77
N ARG A 674 16.62 -2.26 -17.61
CA ARG A 674 15.81 -1.83 -18.76
C ARG A 674 15.58 -2.96 -19.76
N ARG A 675 16.65 -3.72 -20.10
CA ARG A 675 16.56 -4.88 -20.99
C ARG A 675 15.66 -5.99 -20.44
N HIS A 676 15.73 -6.27 -19.14
CA HIS A 676 14.81 -7.22 -18.50
C HIS A 676 13.35 -6.76 -18.59
N LEU A 677 13.05 -5.46 -18.41
CA LEU A 677 11.69 -4.95 -18.58
C LEU A 677 11.22 -5.02 -20.04
N GLU A 678 12.10 -4.77 -21.01
CA GLU A 678 11.79 -4.95 -22.43
C GLU A 678 11.43 -6.40 -22.76
N ARG A 679 12.18 -7.37 -22.22
CA ARG A 679 11.86 -8.81 -22.35
C ARG A 679 10.55 -9.16 -21.66
N SER A 680 10.31 -8.65 -20.46
CA SER A 680 9.06 -8.84 -19.72
C SER A 680 7.87 -8.33 -20.54
N ARG A 681 7.99 -7.15 -21.14
CA ARG A 681 6.94 -6.57 -22.00
C ARG A 681 6.70 -7.43 -23.24
N ALA A 682 7.77 -7.87 -23.89
CA ALA A 682 7.68 -8.73 -25.08
C ALA A 682 6.99 -10.06 -24.74
N ALA A 683 7.24 -10.64 -23.57
CA ALA A 683 6.58 -11.85 -23.11
C ALA A 683 5.08 -11.60 -22.81
N LEU A 684 4.72 -10.50 -22.13
CA LEU A 684 3.31 -10.12 -21.92
C LEU A 684 2.54 -9.98 -23.23
N LEU A 685 3.16 -9.40 -24.27
CA LEU A 685 2.54 -9.26 -25.60
C LEU A 685 2.29 -10.59 -26.32
N ARG A 686 3.04 -11.65 -26.00
CA ARG A 686 2.80 -13.00 -26.54
C ARG A 686 1.65 -13.73 -25.84
N GLY A 687 1.36 -13.36 -24.58
CA GLY A 687 0.11 -13.69 -23.88
C GLY A 687 -0.09 -15.14 -23.41
N SER A 688 0.77 -16.10 -23.74
CA SER A 688 0.59 -17.49 -23.27
C SER A 688 0.89 -17.63 -21.77
N GLN A 689 0.39 -18.72 -21.15
CA GLN A 689 0.68 -19.04 -19.74
C GLN A 689 2.19 -19.20 -19.46
N LEU A 690 2.95 -19.68 -20.45
CA LEU A 690 4.40 -19.80 -20.37
C LEU A 690 5.06 -18.42 -20.45
N ASP A 691 4.58 -17.58 -21.36
CA ASP A 691 5.09 -16.21 -21.53
C ASP A 691 4.79 -15.35 -20.30
N CYS A 692 3.63 -15.50 -19.65
CA CYS A 692 3.34 -14.79 -18.41
C CYS A 692 4.31 -15.18 -17.27
N ARG A 693 4.79 -16.43 -17.26
CA ARG A 693 5.82 -16.88 -16.30
C ARG A 693 7.18 -16.26 -16.60
N GLU A 694 7.54 -16.18 -17.88
CA GLU A 694 8.75 -15.49 -18.35
C GLU A 694 8.67 -14.00 -17.97
N ALA A 695 7.57 -13.32 -18.28
CA ALA A 695 7.33 -11.93 -17.91
C ALA A 695 7.49 -11.68 -16.41
N TRP A 696 6.87 -12.52 -15.58
CA TRP A 696 7.04 -12.47 -14.12
C TRP A 696 8.52 -12.56 -13.70
N THR A 697 9.27 -13.50 -14.29
CA THR A 697 10.68 -13.75 -13.96
C THR A 697 11.57 -12.58 -14.38
N GLU A 698 11.38 -12.08 -15.60
CA GLU A 698 12.12 -10.94 -16.15
C GLU A 698 11.83 -9.66 -15.35
N ALA A 699 10.56 -9.38 -15.01
CA ALA A 699 10.20 -8.22 -14.19
C ALA A 699 10.81 -8.27 -12.78
N ASN A 700 10.77 -9.44 -12.11
CA ASN A 700 11.40 -9.58 -10.80
C ASN A 700 12.93 -9.49 -10.86
N THR A 701 13.54 -9.93 -11.95
CA THR A 701 14.97 -9.77 -12.19
C THR A 701 15.34 -8.31 -12.38
N ALA A 702 14.56 -7.54 -13.14
CA ALA A 702 14.72 -6.10 -13.26
C ALA A 702 14.65 -5.39 -11.89
N LEU A 703 13.64 -5.71 -11.07
CA LEU A 703 13.52 -5.17 -9.71
C LEU A 703 14.74 -5.50 -8.84
N ALA A 704 15.32 -6.71 -8.97
CA ALA A 704 16.56 -7.06 -8.28
C ALA A 704 17.77 -6.22 -8.73
N GLN A 705 17.90 -5.94 -10.02
CA GLN A 705 18.95 -5.05 -10.55
C GLN A 705 18.78 -3.61 -10.05
N LEU A 706 17.54 -3.11 -9.97
CA LEU A 706 17.28 -1.78 -9.41
C LEU A 706 17.66 -1.70 -7.93
N ARG A 707 17.41 -2.73 -7.13
CA ARG A 707 17.87 -2.77 -5.73
C ARG A 707 19.39 -2.74 -5.62
N LEU A 708 20.11 -3.45 -6.49
CA LEU A 708 21.57 -3.41 -6.54
C LEU A 708 22.08 -1.98 -6.77
N VAL A 709 21.50 -1.26 -7.73
CA VAL A 709 21.84 0.15 -7.99
C VAL A 709 21.59 1.02 -6.75
N GLN A 710 20.39 0.93 -6.18
CA GLN A 710 20.00 1.74 -5.02
C GLN A 710 20.93 1.49 -3.83
N ARG A 711 21.17 0.21 -3.53
CA ARG A 711 22.01 -0.20 -2.40
C ARG A 711 23.45 0.25 -2.57
N GLN A 712 24.03 0.07 -3.75
CA GLN A 712 25.44 0.38 -4.00
C GLN A 712 25.71 1.89 -3.97
N LEU A 713 24.76 2.72 -4.44
CA LEU A 713 24.85 4.18 -4.31
C LEU A 713 24.70 4.64 -2.86
N TRP A 714 23.76 4.06 -2.12
CA TRP A 714 23.54 4.38 -0.72
C TRP A 714 24.73 4.00 0.16
N GLU A 715 25.32 2.80 -0.03
CA GLU A 715 26.50 2.34 0.70
C GLU A 715 27.73 3.24 0.51
N GLN A 716 27.88 3.87 -0.67
CA GLN A 716 28.96 4.83 -0.89
C GLN A 716 28.79 6.09 -0.04
N ALA A 717 27.56 6.58 0.13
CA ALA A 717 27.26 7.75 0.95
C ALA A 717 27.49 7.49 2.44
N ILE A 718 26.97 6.39 2.97
CA ILE A 718 27.00 6.14 4.42
C ILE A 718 28.41 5.84 4.96
N ARG A 719 29.40 5.53 4.10
CA ARG A 719 30.83 5.41 4.49
C ARG A 719 31.40 6.69 5.08
N LEU A 720 30.78 7.84 4.81
CA LEU A 720 31.18 9.14 5.34
C LEU A 720 30.63 9.41 6.75
N LEU A 721 29.78 8.53 7.28
CA LEU A 721 29.05 8.73 8.52
C LEU A 721 29.37 7.64 9.55
N ASP A 722 29.25 7.99 10.84
CA ASP A 722 29.26 7.02 11.94
C ASP A 722 28.07 6.04 11.87
N HIS A 723 26.94 6.54 11.35
CA HIS A 723 25.68 5.83 11.17
C HIS A 723 24.78 6.63 10.19
N PRO A 724 23.88 6.01 9.41
CA PRO A 724 23.01 6.73 8.46
C PRO A 724 22.19 7.88 9.10
N VAL A 725 21.69 7.73 10.32
CA VAL A 725 20.92 8.78 11.02
C VAL A 725 21.77 9.99 11.49
N CYS A 726 23.10 9.93 11.38
CA CYS A 726 23.98 11.04 11.71
C CYS A 726 23.77 12.24 10.78
N LEU A 727 23.25 12.02 9.56
CA LEU A 727 22.84 13.08 8.65
C LEU A 727 21.46 12.72 8.05
N PRO A 728 20.39 13.50 8.32
CA PRO A 728 19.02 13.07 8.01
C PRO A 728 18.75 12.67 6.55
N TYR A 729 19.49 13.21 5.58
CA TYR A 729 19.31 12.89 4.16
C TYR A 729 19.86 11.52 3.75
N ALA A 730 20.55 10.79 4.63
CA ALA A 730 21.06 9.45 4.33
C ALA A 730 20.04 8.33 4.62
N VAL A 731 18.81 8.66 5.07
CA VAL A 731 17.85 7.64 5.54
C VAL A 731 16.94 7.08 4.44
N CYS A 732 16.67 7.78 3.33
CA CYS A 732 15.94 7.25 2.16
C CYS A 732 16.83 7.35 0.91
N PHE A 733 16.67 6.46 -0.06
CA PHE A 733 17.42 6.53 -1.34
C PHE A 733 17.12 7.82 -2.12
N ASP A 734 15.86 8.27 -2.11
CA ASP A 734 15.42 9.47 -2.84
C ASP A 734 16.09 10.77 -2.37
N THR A 735 16.54 10.80 -1.12
CA THR A 735 17.24 11.96 -0.53
C THR A 735 18.75 11.90 -0.71
N LEU A 736 19.28 10.89 -1.41
CA LEU A 736 20.71 10.75 -1.63
C LEU A 736 21.34 11.96 -2.36
N PRO A 737 20.69 12.60 -3.37
CA PRO A 737 21.22 13.83 -3.95
C PRO A 737 21.32 14.97 -2.94
N ASP A 738 20.33 15.10 -2.04
CA ASP A 738 20.30 16.08 -0.96
C ASP A 738 21.41 15.82 0.08
N PHE A 739 21.70 14.55 0.36
CA PHE A 739 22.83 14.14 1.19
C PHE A 739 24.16 14.67 0.64
N TRP A 740 24.42 14.49 -0.66
CA TRP A 740 25.68 14.93 -1.26
C TRP A 740 25.82 16.45 -1.30
N GLN A 741 24.71 17.17 -1.50
CA GLN A 741 24.69 18.63 -1.36
C GLN A 741 25.01 19.08 0.06
N ALA A 742 24.43 18.42 1.07
CA ALA A 742 24.70 18.72 2.47
C ALA A 742 26.17 18.43 2.83
N VAL A 743 26.73 17.31 2.38
CA VAL A 743 28.16 16.98 2.58
C VAL A 743 29.06 18.03 1.95
N ALA A 744 28.79 18.45 0.70
CA ALA A 744 29.55 19.50 0.04
C ALA A 744 29.51 20.81 0.84
N MET A 745 28.35 21.20 1.35
CA MET A 745 28.21 22.40 2.17
C MET A 745 28.97 22.29 3.50
N ILE A 746 28.79 21.21 4.25
CA ILE A 746 29.45 20.98 5.54
C ILE A 746 30.97 21.01 5.38
N ARG A 747 31.51 20.44 4.29
CA ARG A 747 32.96 20.44 4.01
C ARG A 747 33.55 21.84 3.81
N THR A 748 32.75 22.85 3.47
CA THR A 748 33.19 24.25 3.37
C THR A 748 33.20 25.00 4.70
N GLN A 749 32.83 24.33 5.80
CA GLN A 749 32.66 24.93 7.11
C GLN A 749 33.64 24.30 8.11
N ARG A 750 33.93 25.04 9.19
CA ARG A 750 34.70 24.56 10.34
C ARG A 750 33.85 24.60 11.61
N PRO A 751 34.04 23.66 12.55
CA PRO A 751 33.42 23.75 13.87
C PRO A 751 33.87 25.00 14.62
N GLY A 752 32.89 25.75 15.14
CA GLY A 752 33.10 26.85 16.08
C GLY A 752 33.28 26.36 17.53
N PRO A 753 33.29 27.27 18.52
CA PRO A 753 33.40 26.90 19.92
C PRO A 753 32.19 26.09 20.40
N ASN A 754 32.40 25.20 21.36
CA ASN A 754 31.30 24.49 22.02
C ASN A 754 30.42 25.50 22.80
N VAL A 755 29.13 25.53 22.49
CA VAL A 755 28.15 26.44 23.11
C VAL A 755 27.40 25.83 24.30
N PHE A 756 27.70 24.58 24.65
CA PHE A 756 27.13 23.90 25.82
C PHE A 756 28.20 23.52 26.86
N SER A 757 28.23 24.23 27.99
CA SER A 757 29.27 24.11 29.02
C SER A 757 29.16 22.88 29.92
N GLU A 758 27.96 22.33 30.11
CA GLU A 758 27.69 21.27 31.12
C GLU A 758 27.83 19.85 30.55
N GLY A 759 28.46 19.70 29.39
CA GLY A 759 28.57 18.43 28.68
C GLY A 759 29.67 17.49 29.18
N GLY A 760 30.61 17.98 29.98
CA GLY A 760 31.67 17.17 30.59
C GLY A 760 31.34 16.62 31.98
N PHE A 761 30.15 16.88 32.51
CA PHE A 761 29.68 16.32 33.80
C PHE A 761 30.62 16.51 35.02
N GLU A 762 31.37 17.63 35.07
CA GLU A 762 32.44 17.87 36.07
C GLU A 762 31.99 18.38 37.45
N SER A 763 30.69 18.64 37.66
CA SER A 763 30.17 19.02 38.99
C SER A 763 30.29 17.88 40.00
N SER A 764 30.23 18.20 41.29
CA SER A 764 30.21 17.19 42.36
C SER A 764 29.05 16.18 42.17
N PRO A 765 29.22 14.88 42.49
CA PRO A 765 28.16 13.88 42.36
C PRO A 765 26.87 14.21 43.11
N GLU A 766 26.95 14.93 44.24
CA GLU A 766 25.81 15.33 45.06
C GLU A 766 25.01 16.51 44.47
N GLU A 767 25.59 17.27 43.53
CA GLU A 767 24.88 18.38 42.91
C GLU A 767 23.86 17.88 41.88
N PRO A 768 22.72 18.60 41.67
CA PRO A 768 21.83 18.29 40.56
C PRO A 768 22.57 18.39 39.22
N PHE A 769 22.07 17.71 38.19
CA PHE A 769 22.61 17.83 36.83
C PHE A 769 22.36 19.24 36.26
N ARG A 770 23.28 20.18 36.50
CA ARG A 770 23.17 21.57 36.02
C ARG A 770 23.05 21.58 34.50
N GLY A 771 22.10 22.37 33.98
CA GLY A 771 21.87 22.46 32.53
C GLY A 771 21.28 21.20 31.90
N TRP A 772 20.76 20.28 32.70
CA TRP A 772 20.13 19.04 32.26
C TRP A 772 18.81 18.79 33.01
N THR A 773 17.88 18.11 32.36
CA THR A 773 16.59 17.68 32.93
C THR A 773 16.52 16.17 32.93
N LEU A 774 16.37 15.56 34.11
CA LEU A 774 16.20 14.11 34.27
C LEU A 774 14.73 13.72 34.09
N GLN A 775 14.49 12.67 33.30
CA GLN A 775 13.18 12.05 33.10
C GLN A 775 13.30 10.55 33.37
N SER A 776 12.35 10.00 34.12
CA SER A 776 12.32 8.57 34.41
C SER A 776 10.89 8.05 34.52
N CYS A 777 10.60 6.93 33.85
CA CYS A 777 9.37 6.18 34.05
C CYS A 777 9.62 4.67 33.84
N THR A 778 8.90 3.84 34.58
CA THR A 778 8.89 2.39 34.36
C THR A 778 7.59 1.73 34.79
N LEU A 779 7.15 0.71 34.05
CA LEU A 779 6.15 -0.29 34.49
C LEU A 779 6.80 -1.59 34.95
N ASP A 780 8.08 -1.76 34.65
CA ASP A 780 8.81 -3.01 34.85
C ASP A 780 9.39 -3.07 36.28
N PRO A 781 9.69 -4.27 36.80
CA PRO A 781 10.28 -4.44 38.13
C PRO A 781 11.78 -4.13 38.12
N VAL A 782 12.14 -2.89 37.78
CA VAL A 782 13.51 -2.39 37.66
C VAL A 782 13.73 -1.15 38.53
N GLU A 783 14.99 -0.87 38.82
CA GLU A 783 15.45 0.36 39.44
C GLU A 783 16.22 1.18 38.40
N LEU A 784 15.97 2.50 38.39
CA LEU A 784 16.55 3.45 37.47
C LEU A 784 17.50 4.36 38.25
N LEU A 785 18.74 4.49 37.78
CA LEU A 785 19.78 5.29 38.43
C LEU A 785 20.46 6.19 37.39
N ALA A 786 20.51 7.49 37.67
CA ALA A 786 21.31 8.45 36.92
C ALA A 786 22.28 9.15 37.89
N GLU A 787 23.58 9.02 37.66
CA GLU A 787 24.60 9.62 38.52
C GLU A 787 25.82 10.09 37.72
N ARG A 788 26.69 10.86 38.38
CA ARG A 788 28.02 11.16 37.85
C ARG A 788 28.99 10.11 38.39
N SER A 789 29.63 9.38 37.50
CA SER A 789 30.56 8.32 37.84
C SER A 789 31.99 8.77 37.59
N SER A 790 32.86 8.60 38.59
CA SER A 790 34.31 8.71 38.43
C SER A 790 34.94 7.40 37.91
N GLU A 791 34.13 6.39 37.60
CA GLU A 791 34.60 5.12 37.06
C GLU A 791 34.97 5.28 35.58
N GLN A 792 36.26 5.56 35.32
CA GLN A 792 36.85 5.65 33.98
C GLN A 792 36.18 6.70 33.07
N PRO A 793 36.17 7.99 33.49
CA PRO A 793 35.69 9.09 32.65
C PRO A 793 36.50 9.16 31.34
N LYS A 794 35.88 9.66 30.27
CA LYS A 794 36.57 9.80 28.99
C LYS A 794 37.47 11.04 29.00
N GLU A 795 36.95 12.15 29.51
CA GLU A 795 37.69 13.39 29.77
C GLU A 795 37.39 13.86 31.20
N GLY A 796 38.31 14.63 31.80
CA GLY A 796 38.09 15.18 33.14
C GLY A 796 38.02 14.14 34.27
N ARG A 797 37.12 14.36 35.24
CA ARG A 797 37.04 13.62 36.51
C ARG A 797 35.80 12.74 36.62
N ALA A 798 34.73 13.02 35.87
CA ALA A 798 33.49 12.29 35.95
C ALA A 798 32.78 12.21 34.59
N ALA A 799 31.96 11.18 34.41
CA ALA A 799 31.08 11.01 33.26
C ALA A 799 29.64 10.75 33.73
N LEU A 800 28.66 10.96 32.85
CA LEU A 800 27.29 10.52 33.11
C LEU A 800 27.23 8.99 33.13
N LEU A 801 26.56 8.41 34.13
CA LEU A 801 26.12 7.03 34.15
C LEU A 801 24.58 6.98 34.21
N LEU A 802 23.97 6.34 33.22
CA LEU A 802 22.60 5.85 33.28
C LEU A 802 22.62 4.33 33.50
N GLN A 803 21.86 3.85 34.48
CA GLN A 803 21.78 2.43 34.80
C GLN A 803 20.34 2.00 35.05
N VAL A 804 19.98 0.86 34.44
CA VAL A 804 18.73 0.14 34.71
C VAL A 804 19.10 -1.25 35.21
N ARG A 805 18.65 -1.60 36.41
CA ARG A 805 18.90 -2.91 37.02
C ARG A 805 17.60 -3.57 37.47
N PRO A 806 17.48 -4.91 37.41
CA PRO A 806 16.31 -5.59 37.94
C PRO A 806 16.22 -5.39 39.46
N LYS A 807 15.02 -5.19 40.00
CA LYS A 807 14.77 -5.15 41.46
C LYS A 807 15.18 -6.47 42.13
N ASN A 808 15.00 -7.59 41.42
CA ASN A 808 15.46 -8.91 41.84
C ASN A 808 16.38 -9.54 40.77
N PRO A 809 17.70 -9.64 41.01
CA PRO A 809 18.64 -10.24 40.05
C PRO A 809 18.34 -11.69 39.68
N GLN A 810 17.73 -12.48 40.57
CA GLN A 810 17.36 -13.88 40.29
C GLN A 810 16.12 -13.98 39.39
N GLN A 811 15.36 -12.90 39.24
CA GLN A 811 14.12 -12.81 38.45
C GLN A 811 14.20 -11.64 37.47
N ALA A 812 15.34 -11.49 36.81
CA ALA A 812 15.53 -10.43 35.81
C ALA A 812 14.53 -10.60 34.64
N PRO A 813 13.76 -9.57 34.28
CA PRO A 813 12.86 -9.63 33.12
C PRO A 813 13.62 -9.92 31.82
N ALA A 814 13.09 -10.81 31.00
CA ALA A 814 13.66 -11.10 29.68
C ALA A 814 13.45 -9.96 28.66
N ALA A 815 12.39 -9.17 28.85
CA ALA A 815 12.05 -7.98 28.09
C ALA A 815 11.40 -6.96 29.02
N LEU A 816 11.58 -5.67 28.72
CA LEU A 816 10.96 -4.55 29.41
C LEU A 816 9.87 -3.96 28.53
N GLU A 817 8.67 -3.81 29.08
CA GLU A 817 7.52 -3.31 28.33
C GLU A 817 7.57 -1.79 28.18
N ARG A 818 7.87 -1.10 29.28
CA ARG A 818 7.95 0.36 29.37
C ARG A 818 8.97 0.74 30.43
N THR A 819 10.18 1.04 29.99
CA THR A 819 11.24 1.60 30.81
C THR A 819 11.97 2.68 30.03
N TYR A 820 12.05 3.88 30.61
CA TYR A 820 12.73 5.02 30.00
C TYR A 820 13.42 5.84 31.09
N LEU A 821 14.75 5.90 31.02
CA LEU A 821 15.60 6.75 31.85
C LEU A 821 16.37 7.68 30.92
N ALA A 822 16.16 8.98 31.00
CA ALA A 822 16.77 9.93 30.08
C ALA A 822 17.20 11.22 30.77
N ILE A 823 18.21 11.86 30.21
CA ILE A 823 18.65 13.19 30.58
C ILE A 823 18.76 14.08 29.34
N THR A 824 18.11 15.24 29.38
CA THR A 824 18.02 16.18 28.24
C THR A 824 18.71 17.49 28.58
N SER A 825 19.59 17.98 27.71
CA SER A 825 20.31 19.23 27.92
C SER A 825 19.34 20.40 27.89
N ARG A 826 19.71 21.52 28.52
CA ARG A 826 19.03 22.80 28.27
C ARG A 826 19.10 23.13 26.77
N PRO A 827 18.05 23.72 26.18
CA PRO A 827 18.10 24.20 24.82
C PRO A 827 19.16 25.30 24.65
N VAL A 828 19.94 25.23 23.58
CA VAL A 828 20.91 26.26 23.19
C VAL A 828 20.39 26.99 21.96
N ALA A 829 20.45 28.33 21.99
CA ALA A 829 20.00 29.18 20.89
C ALA A 829 21.05 29.29 19.80
N LEU A 830 20.67 29.06 18.55
CA LEU A 830 21.50 29.15 17.35
C LEU A 830 20.70 29.75 16.18
N PRO A 831 21.34 30.36 15.17
CA PRO A 831 20.63 30.90 14.01
C PRO A 831 19.84 29.80 13.26
N PRO A 832 18.53 29.95 13.03
CA PRO A 832 17.75 29.00 12.23
C PRO A 832 18.37 28.74 10.85
N GLY A 833 18.34 27.48 10.39
CA GLY A 833 18.90 27.04 9.11
C GLY A 833 20.42 26.93 9.07
N SER A 834 21.16 27.44 10.08
CA SER A 834 22.60 27.20 10.19
C SER A 834 22.89 25.73 10.53
N TRP A 835 24.10 25.26 10.22
CA TRP A 835 24.51 23.90 10.55
C TRP A 835 25.16 23.83 11.92
N VAL A 836 24.93 22.73 12.62
CA VAL A 836 25.56 22.39 13.89
C VAL A 836 26.17 20.99 13.82
N ARG A 837 27.31 20.84 14.46
CA ARG A 837 27.92 19.55 14.80
C ARG A 837 27.63 19.27 16.28
N ILE A 838 26.96 18.16 16.55
CA ILE A 838 26.76 17.65 17.91
C ILE A 838 27.66 16.44 18.06
N SER A 839 28.43 16.36 19.14
CA SER A 839 29.24 15.17 19.40
C SER A 839 29.18 14.74 20.85
N VAL A 840 29.26 13.43 21.08
CA VAL A 840 29.27 12.83 22.42
C VAL A 840 30.16 11.60 22.41
N TRP A 841 30.90 11.39 23.50
CA TRP A 841 31.54 10.12 23.76
C TRP A 841 30.59 9.21 24.51
N VAL A 842 30.51 7.96 24.10
CA VAL A 842 29.65 6.94 24.72
C VAL A 842 30.42 5.67 25.02
N ARG A 843 30.01 4.96 26.07
CA ARG A 843 30.54 3.65 26.43
C ARG A 843 29.43 2.77 27.00
N ILE A 844 29.44 1.51 26.59
CA ILE A 844 28.56 0.45 27.09
C ILE A 844 29.46 -0.71 27.52
N PRO A 845 29.64 -0.96 28.83
CA PRO A 845 30.57 -1.98 29.30
C PRO A 845 30.12 -3.40 28.97
N GLU A 846 28.80 -3.65 29.00
CA GLU A 846 28.17 -4.94 28.72
C GLU A 846 26.93 -4.73 27.85
N PRO A 847 26.53 -5.71 27.00
CA PRO A 847 25.36 -5.55 26.15
C PRO A 847 24.09 -5.21 26.94
N ILE A 848 23.37 -4.20 26.49
CA ILE A 848 22.10 -3.79 27.07
C ILE A 848 21.02 -4.80 26.65
N ARG A 849 20.30 -5.33 27.63
CA ARG A 849 19.32 -6.41 27.46
C ARG A 849 17.90 -5.94 27.73
N GLY A 850 16.92 -6.74 27.31
CA GLY A 850 15.51 -6.50 27.60
C GLY A 850 14.86 -5.34 26.83
N SER A 851 15.62 -4.63 25.98
CA SER A 851 15.11 -3.61 25.06
C SER A 851 15.81 -3.73 23.72
N VAL A 852 15.06 -3.52 22.62
CA VAL A 852 15.62 -3.42 21.26
C VAL A 852 16.27 -2.06 20.99
N ASP A 853 15.97 -1.05 21.80
CA ASP A 853 16.49 0.30 21.65
C ASP A 853 17.84 0.50 22.34
N GLY A 854 18.00 -0.15 23.49
CA GLY A 854 19.20 -0.04 24.31
C GLY A 854 19.43 1.39 24.82
N ALA A 855 20.65 1.90 24.59
CA ALA A 855 21.03 3.28 24.85
C ALA A 855 20.81 4.16 23.61
N LEU A 856 20.32 5.37 23.83
CA LEU A 856 19.89 6.32 22.81
C LEU A 856 20.66 7.63 22.92
N VAL A 857 21.07 8.16 21.76
CA VAL A 857 21.61 9.52 21.61
C VAL A 857 20.83 10.22 20.51
N PHE A 858 20.17 11.32 20.83
CA PHE A 858 19.43 12.12 19.84
C PHE A 858 19.36 13.60 20.23
N ASP A 859 18.87 14.42 19.31
CA ASP A 859 18.73 15.86 19.47
C ASP A 859 17.29 16.31 19.21
N SER A 860 16.96 17.55 19.58
CA SER A 860 15.62 18.11 19.42
C SER A 860 15.28 18.54 17.99
N ALA A 861 16.26 18.63 17.08
CA ALA A 861 16.00 18.99 15.68
C ALA A 861 15.49 17.78 14.88
N ALA A 862 16.01 16.59 15.17
CA ALA A 862 15.64 15.34 14.50
C ALA A 862 14.76 14.41 15.34
N GLY A 863 14.78 14.57 16.66
CA GLY A 863 14.00 13.78 17.61
C GLY A 863 14.49 12.34 17.78
N GLU A 864 13.77 11.59 18.63
CA GLU A 864 14.02 10.17 18.89
C GLU A 864 14.03 9.27 17.63
N PRO A 865 13.23 9.51 16.57
CA PRO A 865 13.25 8.66 15.38
C PRO A 865 14.62 8.58 14.70
N LEU A 866 15.43 9.65 14.77
CA LEU A 866 16.81 9.67 14.26
C LEU A 866 17.85 9.51 15.37
N ALA A 867 17.48 8.90 16.49
CA ALA A 867 18.42 8.52 17.52
C ALA A 867 19.42 7.48 17.02
N ILE A 868 20.66 7.58 17.51
CA ILE A 868 21.59 6.46 17.48
C ILE A 868 21.12 5.45 18.52
N ARG A 869 20.99 4.18 18.13
CA ARG A 869 20.58 3.07 18.98
C ARG A 869 21.75 2.14 19.21
N LEU A 870 22.07 1.86 20.48
CA LEU A 870 23.23 1.08 20.87
C LEU A 870 22.82 0.02 21.90
N THR A 871 22.95 -1.24 21.51
CA THR A 871 22.67 -2.39 22.39
C THR A 871 23.93 -3.19 22.71
N ALA A 872 24.93 -3.20 21.82
CA ALA A 872 26.17 -3.94 22.00
C ALA A 872 27.15 -3.26 22.96
N ALA A 873 27.97 -4.08 23.64
CA ALA A 873 29.12 -3.57 24.38
C ALA A 873 30.03 -2.77 23.44
N THR A 874 30.39 -1.57 23.86
CA THR A 874 31.13 -0.62 23.05
C THR A 874 32.15 0.09 23.95
N PRO A 875 33.46 0.09 23.61
CA PRO A 875 34.43 0.93 24.31
C PRO A 875 34.07 2.42 24.12
N TRP A 876 34.79 3.33 24.78
CA TRP A 876 34.59 4.75 24.53
C TRP A 876 34.70 5.06 23.03
N ARG A 877 33.58 5.45 22.42
CA ARG A 877 33.46 5.80 21.00
C ARG A 877 32.82 7.17 20.90
N LYS A 878 33.34 8.01 20.00
CA LYS A 878 32.72 9.28 19.67
C LYS A 878 31.64 9.07 18.62
N ILE A 879 30.49 9.71 18.83
CA ILE A 879 29.39 9.80 17.86
C ILE A 879 29.27 11.25 17.43
N THR A 880 29.14 11.49 16.13
CA THR A 880 28.94 12.83 15.58
C THR A 880 27.63 12.91 14.81
N LEU A 881 26.78 13.87 15.16
CA LEU A 881 25.54 14.21 14.46
C LEU A 881 25.69 15.57 13.76
N PHE A 882 25.18 15.67 12.54
CA PHE A 882 25.09 16.92 11.79
C PHE A 882 23.63 17.29 11.61
N ARG A 883 23.25 18.50 12.03
CA ARG A 883 21.87 19.00 11.98
C ARG A 883 21.81 20.41 11.43
N GLN A 884 20.74 20.72 10.72
CA GLN A 884 20.34 22.11 10.51
C GLN A 884 19.50 22.56 11.71
N VAL A 885 19.75 23.78 12.17
CA VAL A 885 19.01 24.37 13.30
C VAL A 885 17.56 24.61 12.88
N PRO A 886 16.57 24.14 13.66
CA PRO A 886 15.16 24.29 13.31
C PRO A 886 14.70 25.75 13.34
N SER A 887 13.50 26.01 12.80
CA SER A 887 12.89 27.35 12.82
C SER A 887 12.69 27.92 14.22
N SER A 888 12.60 27.06 15.24
CA SER A 888 12.59 27.46 16.66
C SER A 888 13.89 28.12 17.13
N GLY A 889 14.98 28.01 16.36
CA GLY A 889 16.29 28.56 16.71
C GLY A 889 16.95 27.89 17.91
N THR A 890 16.49 26.72 18.34
CA THR A 890 17.00 26.05 19.53
C THR A 890 17.28 24.57 19.30
N ILE A 891 18.34 24.06 19.93
CA ILE A 891 18.73 22.65 19.91
C ILE A 891 19.05 22.17 21.33
N ALA A 892 18.57 20.98 21.68
CA ALA A 892 18.91 20.23 22.87
C ALA A 892 19.34 18.81 22.51
N VAL A 893 20.13 18.16 23.37
CA VAL A 893 20.59 16.78 23.23
C VAL A 893 19.97 15.92 24.33
N THR A 894 19.51 14.72 23.99
CA THR A 894 18.99 13.73 24.94
C THR A 894 19.81 12.46 24.88
N LEU A 895 20.14 11.97 26.08
CA LEU A 895 20.81 10.70 26.33
C LEU A 895 19.85 9.82 27.11
N ALA A 896 19.52 8.63 26.61
CA ALA A 896 18.54 7.77 27.25
C ALA A 896 18.96 6.30 27.31
N LEU A 897 18.38 5.56 28.25
CA LEU A 897 18.55 4.13 28.43
C LEU A 897 17.17 3.50 28.66
N THR A 898 16.84 2.48 27.87
CA THR A 898 15.53 1.79 27.90
C THR A 898 15.62 0.32 28.28
N GLY A 899 16.84 -0.23 28.37
CA GLY A 899 17.10 -1.64 28.65
C GLY A 899 17.96 -1.84 29.89
N LEU A 900 18.00 -3.09 30.38
CA LEU A 900 18.85 -3.53 31.49
C LEU A 900 20.33 -3.39 31.13
N GLY A 901 21.08 -2.60 31.90
CA GLY A 901 22.50 -2.37 31.66
C GLY A 901 23.00 -1.03 32.19
N LYS A 902 24.23 -0.70 31.79
CA LYS A 902 24.88 0.58 32.09
C LYS A 902 25.19 1.31 30.77
N PHE A 903 24.99 2.61 30.75
CA PHE A 903 25.33 3.50 29.64
C PHE A 903 26.09 4.71 30.20
N TYR A 904 27.32 4.88 29.72
CA TYR A 904 28.16 6.01 30.07
C TYR A 904 28.22 7.00 28.92
N ALA A 905 28.17 8.30 29.23
CA ALA A 905 28.33 9.37 28.26
C ALA A 905 29.18 10.52 28.81
N ASP A 906 29.94 11.17 27.94
CA ASP A 906 30.89 12.22 28.32
C ASP A 906 31.21 13.17 27.14
N ASP A 907 31.78 14.34 27.42
CA ASP A 907 32.13 15.42 26.48
C ASP A 907 31.03 15.67 25.43
N VAL A 908 29.82 15.97 25.90
CA VAL A 908 28.71 16.39 25.05
C VAL A 908 28.97 17.81 24.54
N ARG A 909 29.12 17.94 23.23
CA ARG A 909 29.40 19.21 22.56
C ARG A 909 28.32 19.57 21.57
N ILE A 910 28.00 20.85 21.52
CA ILE A 910 27.17 21.48 20.50
C ILE A 910 28.02 22.58 19.88
N GLU A 911 28.44 22.42 18.62
CA GLU A 911 29.39 23.30 17.96
C GLU A 911 28.78 23.83 16.65
N PRO A 912 28.49 25.15 16.53
CA PRO A 912 27.98 25.71 15.30
C PRO A 912 29.04 25.58 14.20
N LEU A 913 28.62 25.26 12.97
CA LEU A 913 29.52 25.24 11.83
C LEU A 913 29.60 26.62 11.19
N LEU A 914 30.82 27.15 11.11
CA LEU A 914 31.12 28.50 10.63
C LEU A 914 31.81 28.43 9.27
N PRO A 915 31.54 29.37 8.34
CA PRO A 915 32.27 29.44 7.07
C PRO A 915 33.78 29.52 7.28
N VAL A 916 34.55 28.81 6.47
CA VAL A 916 36.01 28.99 6.45
C VAL A 916 36.27 30.37 5.82
N GLN A 917 36.67 31.36 6.63
CA GLN A 917 37.10 32.67 6.12
C GLN A 917 38.27 32.46 5.14
N GLN A 918 38.08 32.83 3.88
CA GLN A 918 39.21 32.99 2.95
C GLN A 918 40.08 34.15 3.48
N PRO A 919 41.42 34.02 3.50
CA PRO A 919 42.28 35.14 3.85
C PRO A 919 41.97 36.30 2.90
N VAL A 920 41.60 37.45 3.47
CA VAL A 920 41.40 38.69 2.74
C VAL A 920 42.73 39.01 2.07
N SER A 921 42.80 38.86 0.75
CA SER A 921 43.95 39.36 0.00
C SER A 921 43.87 40.88 0.04
N HIS A 922 44.62 41.50 0.95
CA HIS A 922 44.92 42.91 0.83
C HIS A 922 45.69 43.12 -0.48
N ARG A 923 45.01 43.73 -1.46
CA ARG A 923 45.65 44.46 -2.56
C ARG A 923 45.20 45.90 -2.49
#